data_AF-H8Z2R2-F1
#
_entry.id   AF-H8Z2R2-F1
#
_cell.length_a   1.000
_cell.length_b   1.000
_cell.length_c   1.000
_cell.angle_alpha   90.00
_cell.angle_beta   90.00
_cell.angle_gamma   90.00
#
_symmetry.space_group_name_H-M   'P 1'
#
loop_
_entity.id
_entity.type
_entity.pdbx_description
1 polymer ?
#
loop_
_entity_poly.entity_id
_entity_poly.type
_entity_poly.pdbx_seq_one_letter_code
_entity_poly.pdbx_strand_id
1 'polypeptide(L)'
;MLATVRDACQIHPMVHDYRMTEAIENLSDLISDEGDGRAFFSRNYVTQGMEELFREGLLRLAGKSDQAAFELAQAMGGGKTHMMVALGLLAKHQHLRGEALPQELAERLDFGPARIAAFNGRNDPDHYIWGEIAEQLGPDGIEADLIRPYWESGPRGVDEKKWLEIIGEKPTLILLDELPPYMLNASTRVVGKGSLADVVTYSLSNLLAAAIKLPRCCVVIANLSGSYEAQTKDLARVMSNLKQESNRQAQTITPVQLAGNEIYEILKKRLFTALPEDKTVDSVAETFAEQVKAAEDGGYIAARSMEEVAEEVRETYPFHPSFKNLVALFKENEGFRQTRGLMQFTARLLRSVWQRDDNDVFLIGTQHLNLNDVEVRDEMQRINSALIPAVVNDIADDGNARAEEIDADLGGDAASQVAKLVLSASLSRAVGAHSGLTQAEIIEYLVAAHRKPDEFLAGLDRLRERAWYLHRENEQFYFKETENLGRRIERDARQVPLPKIEQALINRLTGLFKTQSKSRAAYQDVQIMPKLDDVKLSGSRILLVVQPDGRTPPEAIRTFYEFQQEKNNVLILSGQDSHLANEVEARLRELYAIEKIHANLKPGDSLYDEARDKLEELEERFTKAVSGAFNRLFFPGGDGELVMATIDNGLSFGEGDYSAETQIEKLLASARCDNKLALDMTDELPNYWAMAETFLWPASDRRVPWRDLVMRAKTDPTWPWLPGARGLEVLRDEALKQGRWRQHADGHIEKGPFPAEKTSVNVTTLSTNRETGETILSLTPRNAGDSPRVCVLKTNAVSEQDEQVDNLEEYRTTEATLYFLAIDSSGKYQTGEPTRWTADLTIRHELHKVADGRKLELRCTPAAEMRYSLDGTNPKEGTLYSEPFAVPASASTLLVAAKAGEVEKVAKISIPADGDDRVNIDITKPARIPETKRIAIDNTDKVFGIINTFSGRPDIHLRGVMIVIGEGEHGVQIRFNERELTLAAIETAIRGVREAIGDEHASVQVTIRGGINFGDGYALKQFAELVGVGLSVGDVEQDA
;
A
#
# COMPACT_ATOMS: atom_id res chain seq x y z
N MET A 1 -34.48 -31.08 46.70
CA MET A 1 -33.58 -31.17 45.53
C MET A 1 -34.41 -30.78 44.33
N LEU A 2 -33.88 -29.90 43.49
CA LEU A 2 -34.54 -29.51 42.26
C LEU A 2 -34.53 -30.71 41.29
N ALA A 3 -35.66 -31.02 40.64
CA ALA A 3 -35.75 -32.14 39.72
C ALA A 3 -35.21 -31.75 38.34
N THR A 4 -34.36 -32.58 37.76
CA THR A 4 -33.88 -32.40 36.37
C THR A 4 -34.97 -32.77 35.38
N VAL A 5 -34.82 -32.37 34.12
CA VAL A 5 -35.77 -32.76 33.06
C VAL A 5 -35.82 -34.27 32.82
N ARG A 6 -34.71 -34.99 33.06
CA ARG A 6 -34.67 -36.46 32.92
C ARG A 6 -35.43 -37.16 34.06
N ASP A 7 -35.46 -36.56 35.24
CA ASP A 7 -36.20 -37.09 36.39
C ASP A 7 -37.70 -36.75 36.31
N ALA A 8 -38.01 -35.56 35.78
CA ALA A 8 -39.37 -34.99 35.80
C ALA A 8 -40.20 -35.28 34.55
N CYS A 9 -39.57 -35.53 33.39
CA CYS A 9 -40.26 -35.70 32.10
C CYS A 9 -40.00 -37.08 31.47
N GLN A 10 -40.93 -37.55 30.64
CA GLN A 10 -40.74 -38.73 29.79
C GLN A 10 -40.85 -38.33 28.32
N ILE A 11 -39.79 -38.56 27.55
CA ILE A 11 -39.79 -38.32 26.11
C ILE A 11 -40.49 -39.44 25.35
N HIS A 12 -41.13 -39.08 24.24
CA HIS A 12 -41.76 -40.04 23.35
C HIS A 12 -40.67 -40.90 22.65
N PRO A 13 -40.86 -42.23 22.50
CA PRO A 13 -39.85 -43.10 21.87
C PRO A 13 -39.40 -42.66 20.46
N MET A 14 -40.27 -41.94 19.75
CA MET A 14 -39.96 -41.36 18.42
C MET A 14 -38.78 -40.39 18.42
N VAL A 15 -38.38 -39.82 19.57
CA VAL A 15 -37.27 -38.87 19.68
C VAL A 15 -35.93 -39.52 19.35
N HIS A 16 -35.76 -40.81 19.68
CA HIS A 16 -34.50 -41.51 19.46
C HIS A 16 -34.21 -41.77 17.97
N ASP A 17 -35.25 -42.18 17.23
CA ASP A 17 -35.19 -42.56 15.80
C ASP A 17 -36.11 -41.67 14.95
N TYR A 18 -36.10 -40.35 15.19
CA TYR A 18 -36.95 -39.43 14.46
C TYR A 18 -36.52 -39.35 12.99
N ARG A 19 -37.15 -40.17 12.14
CA ARG A 19 -36.94 -40.16 10.68
C ARG A 19 -38.06 -39.42 9.98
N MET A 20 -37.67 -38.62 9.00
CA MET A 20 -38.60 -37.91 8.14
C MET A 20 -39.42 -38.92 7.29
N THR A 21 -40.69 -39.17 7.63
CA THR A 21 -41.60 -39.94 6.75
C THR A 21 -41.99 -39.14 5.50
N GLU A 22 -41.84 -39.72 4.32
CA GLU A 22 -42.10 -39.08 3.02
C GLU A 22 -43.57 -38.67 2.82
N ALA A 23 -43.80 -37.81 1.82
CA ALA A 23 -45.00 -37.02 1.59
C ALA A 23 -46.31 -37.82 1.48
N ILE A 24 -47.39 -37.21 1.97
CA ILE A 24 -48.78 -37.70 1.89
C ILE A 24 -49.22 -37.70 0.42
N GLU A 25 -49.47 -38.87 -0.16
CA GLU A 25 -49.86 -39.01 -1.58
C GLU A 25 -51.36 -38.76 -1.83
N ASN A 26 -52.25 -38.94 -0.84
CA ASN A 26 -53.68 -38.61 -0.97
C ASN A 26 -54.32 -38.12 0.34
N LEU A 27 -54.96 -36.95 0.30
CA LEU A 27 -55.64 -36.32 1.45
C LEU A 27 -56.94 -37.05 1.84
N SER A 28 -57.67 -37.56 0.83
CA SER A 28 -58.93 -38.30 0.97
C SER A 28 -58.73 -39.67 1.63
N ASP A 29 -57.66 -40.37 1.24
CA ASP A 29 -57.24 -41.64 1.83
C ASP A 29 -56.85 -41.42 3.29
N LEU A 30 -56.12 -40.34 3.60
CA LEU A 30 -55.73 -40.02 4.99
C LEU A 30 -56.94 -39.77 5.92
N ILE A 31 -57.97 -39.06 5.46
CA ILE A 31 -59.22 -38.84 6.24
C ILE A 31 -60.01 -40.16 6.41
N SER A 32 -59.73 -41.17 5.58
CA SER A 32 -60.33 -42.49 5.66
C SER A 32 -59.48 -43.46 6.51
N ASP A 33 -58.16 -43.34 6.46
CA ASP A 33 -57.16 -44.15 7.17
C ASP A 33 -57.00 -43.75 8.65
N GLU A 34 -57.21 -42.48 9.01
CA GLU A 34 -57.18 -41.97 10.40
C GLU A 34 -58.37 -42.45 11.27
N GLY A 35 -59.20 -43.35 10.74
CA GLY A 35 -60.25 -44.05 11.48
C GLY A 35 -61.29 -43.10 12.08
N ASP A 36 -61.44 -43.13 13.41
CA ASP A 36 -62.41 -42.31 14.15
C ASP A 36 -61.86 -40.93 14.58
N GLY A 37 -60.61 -40.62 14.24
CA GLY A 37 -59.92 -39.34 14.48
C GLY A 37 -59.47 -39.06 15.91
N ARG A 38 -59.73 -39.92 16.91
CA ARG A 38 -59.34 -39.64 18.32
C ARG A 38 -57.82 -39.65 18.53
N ALA A 39 -57.14 -40.62 17.91
CA ALA A 39 -55.68 -40.72 17.97
C ALA A 39 -55.01 -39.46 17.39
N PHE A 40 -55.57 -38.91 16.31
CA PHE A 40 -55.11 -37.68 15.69
C PHE A 40 -55.15 -36.49 16.66
N PHE A 41 -56.30 -36.20 17.30
CA PHE A 41 -56.42 -35.06 18.22
C PHE A 41 -55.65 -35.25 19.53
N SER A 42 -55.40 -36.49 19.97
CA SER A 42 -54.58 -36.75 21.16
C SER A 42 -53.12 -36.32 20.97
N ARG A 43 -52.56 -36.52 19.76
CA ARG A 43 -51.14 -36.26 19.43
C ARG A 43 -50.87 -34.86 18.91
N ASN A 44 -51.90 -34.05 18.69
CA ASN A 44 -51.77 -32.74 18.10
C ASN A 44 -52.36 -31.66 19.03
N TYR A 45 -51.69 -30.51 19.05
CA TYR A 45 -52.15 -29.33 19.77
C TYR A 45 -53.02 -28.51 18.82
N VAL A 46 -54.19 -28.06 19.30
CA VAL A 46 -55.08 -27.18 18.54
C VAL A 46 -54.56 -25.76 18.69
N THR A 47 -53.94 -25.23 17.64
CA THR A 47 -53.45 -23.85 17.61
C THR A 47 -54.60 -22.86 17.46
N GLN A 48 -54.36 -21.59 17.73
CA GLN A 48 -55.33 -20.52 17.56
C GLN A 48 -55.83 -20.44 16.10
N GLY A 49 -54.94 -20.62 15.12
CA GLY A 49 -55.30 -20.66 13.70
C GLY A 49 -56.19 -21.86 13.35
N MET A 50 -55.96 -23.02 13.97
CA MET A 50 -56.84 -24.19 13.84
C MET A 50 -58.20 -23.93 14.47
N GLU A 51 -58.24 -23.34 15.67
CA GLU A 51 -59.50 -23.02 16.36
C GLU A 51 -60.37 -22.07 15.52
N GLU A 52 -59.76 -21.05 14.91
CA GLU A 52 -60.45 -20.12 14.03
C GLU A 52 -61.02 -20.81 12.78
N LEU A 53 -60.23 -21.67 12.12
CA LEU A 53 -60.73 -22.46 10.97
C LEU A 53 -61.86 -23.41 11.39
N PHE A 54 -61.72 -24.13 12.50
CA PHE A 54 -62.73 -25.06 12.96
C PHE A 54 -64.02 -24.35 13.30
N ARG A 55 -63.94 -23.20 13.99
CA ARG A 55 -65.08 -22.36 14.32
C ARG A 55 -65.82 -21.90 13.08
N GLU A 56 -65.15 -21.17 12.18
CA GLU A 56 -65.82 -20.56 11.03
C GLU A 56 -66.20 -21.60 9.96
N GLY A 57 -65.35 -22.60 9.72
CA GLY A 57 -65.61 -23.68 8.76
C GLY A 57 -66.80 -24.55 9.17
N LEU A 58 -66.88 -24.97 10.44
CA LEU A 58 -68.00 -25.78 10.91
C LEU A 58 -69.28 -24.95 11.07
N LEU A 59 -69.19 -23.68 11.47
CA LEU A 59 -70.35 -22.78 11.47
C LEU A 59 -70.88 -22.55 10.06
N ARG A 60 -70.02 -22.48 9.04
CA ARG A 60 -70.44 -22.44 7.62
C ARG A 60 -71.20 -23.70 7.24
N LEU A 61 -70.67 -24.89 7.57
CA LEU A 61 -71.36 -26.16 7.29
C LEU A 61 -72.72 -26.28 8.00
N ALA A 62 -72.87 -25.66 9.17
CA ALA A 62 -74.14 -25.55 9.89
C ALA A 62 -75.11 -24.50 9.30
N GLY A 63 -74.67 -23.67 8.35
CA GLY A 63 -75.44 -22.55 7.79
C GLY A 63 -75.54 -21.34 8.72
N LYS A 64 -74.59 -21.18 9.64
CA LYS A 64 -74.55 -20.13 10.68
C LYS A 64 -73.40 -19.13 10.49
N SER A 65 -72.60 -19.25 9.43
CA SER A 65 -71.56 -18.28 9.05
C SER A 65 -71.68 -17.90 7.57
N ASP A 66 -71.38 -16.63 7.29
CA ASP A 66 -71.31 -16.10 5.92
C ASP A 66 -69.96 -16.39 5.26
N GLN A 67 -68.95 -16.88 6.00
CA GLN A 67 -67.63 -17.23 5.47
C GLN A 67 -67.70 -18.50 4.63
N ALA A 68 -67.50 -18.38 3.32
CA ALA A 68 -67.64 -19.51 2.38
C ALA A 68 -66.30 -20.12 1.97
N ALA A 69 -65.22 -19.32 1.96
CA ALA A 69 -63.91 -19.74 1.48
C ALA A 69 -62.78 -19.35 2.46
N PHE A 70 -61.89 -20.29 2.74
CA PHE A 70 -60.72 -20.08 3.61
C PHE A 70 -59.43 -20.30 2.84
N GLU A 71 -58.54 -19.32 2.87
CA GLU A 71 -57.21 -19.40 2.31
C GLU A 71 -56.21 -19.71 3.42
N LEU A 72 -55.52 -20.85 3.34
CA LEU A 72 -54.49 -21.20 4.30
C LEU A 72 -53.16 -20.55 3.88
N ALA A 73 -52.78 -19.48 4.57
CA ALA A 73 -51.52 -18.80 4.35
C ALA A 73 -50.32 -19.67 4.75
N GLN A 74 -49.19 -19.47 4.08
CA GLN A 74 -47.96 -20.19 4.42
C GLN A 74 -47.29 -19.53 5.61
N ALA A 75 -47.27 -20.24 6.75
CA ALA A 75 -46.55 -19.82 7.95
C ALA A 75 -45.20 -20.56 8.03
N MET A 76 -45.27 -21.88 8.17
CA MET A 76 -44.16 -22.83 8.14
C MET A 76 -44.61 -24.02 7.33
N GLY A 77 -43.78 -24.57 6.44
CA GLY A 77 -44.15 -25.79 5.73
C GLY A 77 -44.51 -26.90 6.73
N GLY A 78 -45.62 -27.61 6.48
CA GLY A 78 -46.04 -28.77 7.28
C GLY A 78 -47.27 -28.64 8.18
N GLY A 79 -48.14 -27.63 8.00
CA GLY A 79 -49.37 -27.48 8.82
C GLY A 79 -50.71 -27.42 8.07
N LYS A 80 -50.72 -27.13 6.76
CA LYS A 80 -51.96 -26.85 6.00
C LYS A 80 -52.78 -28.10 5.73
N THR A 81 -52.16 -29.10 5.11
CA THR A 81 -52.68 -30.45 4.89
C THR A 81 -53.20 -31.04 6.22
N HIS A 82 -52.42 -30.89 7.30
CA HIS A 82 -52.80 -31.36 8.63
C HIS A 82 -54.05 -30.67 9.17
N MET A 83 -54.15 -29.35 8.99
CA MET A 83 -55.33 -28.57 9.40
C MET A 83 -56.57 -28.89 8.55
N MET A 84 -56.39 -29.16 7.25
CA MET A 84 -57.46 -29.61 6.35
C MET A 84 -57.98 -31.00 6.75
N VAL A 85 -57.08 -31.92 7.12
CA VAL A 85 -57.44 -33.25 7.65
C VAL A 85 -58.20 -33.13 8.96
N ALA A 86 -57.73 -32.29 9.90
CA ALA A 86 -58.40 -32.06 11.17
C ALA A 86 -59.83 -31.52 10.99
N LEU A 87 -60.01 -30.53 10.12
CA LEU A 87 -61.34 -30.00 9.77
C LEU A 87 -62.20 -31.07 9.08
N GLY A 88 -61.62 -31.85 8.17
CA GLY A 88 -62.30 -32.96 7.49
C GLY A 88 -62.81 -34.03 8.46
N LEU A 89 -62.00 -34.42 9.44
CA LEU A 89 -62.38 -35.35 10.50
C LEU A 89 -63.54 -34.79 11.35
N LEU A 90 -63.48 -33.51 11.74
CA LEU A 90 -64.58 -32.85 12.48
C LEU A 90 -65.88 -32.71 11.66
N ALA A 91 -65.76 -32.48 10.36
CA ALA A 91 -66.89 -32.39 9.44
C ALA A 91 -67.56 -33.76 9.20
N LYS A 92 -66.76 -34.83 9.11
CA LYS A 92 -67.20 -36.21 8.88
C LYS A 92 -67.75 -36.87 10.14
N HIS A 93 -67.08 -36.71 11.28
CA HIS A 93 -67.35 -37.43 12.52
C HIS A 93 -67.93 -36.52 13.61
N GLN A 94 -69.23 -36.66 13.87
CA GLN A 94 -69.93 -35.81 14.83
C GLN A 94 -69.42 -35.97 16.28
N HIS A 95 -68.97 -37.16 16.69
CA HIS A 95 -68.50 -37.42 18.06
C HIS A 95 -67.25 -36.62 18.42
N LEU A 96 -66.36 -36.35 17.45
CA LEU A 96 -65.14 -35.57 17.66
C LEU A 96 -65.42 -34.11 18.05
N ARG A 97 -66.57 -33.56 17.64
CA ARG A 97 -66.92 -32.16 17.89
C ARG A 97 -67.06 -31.85 19.39
N GLY A 98 -67.55 -32.80 20.18
CA GLY A 98 -67.66 -32.65 21.63
C GLY A 98 -66.36 -32.89 22.40
N GLU A 99 -65.39 -33.58 21.78
CA GLU A 99 -64.10 -33.91 22.39
C GLU A 99 -63.00 -32.89 22.07
N ALA A 100 -63.04 -32.31 20.85
CA ALA A 100 -61.97 -31.46 20.32
C ALA A 100 -62.32 -29.96 20.27
N LEU A 101 -63.59 -29.56 20.45
CA LEU A 101 -64.03 -28.17 20.39
C LEU A 101 -64.58 -27.70 21.75
N PRO A 102 -64.56 -26.38 22.03
CA PRO A 102 -65.25 -25.82 23.18
C PRO A 102 -66.73 -26.20 23.18
N GLN A 103 -67.28 -26.54 24.36
CA GLN A 103 -68.66 -27.00 24.50
C GLN A 103 -69.67 -26.05 23.86
N GLU A 104 -69.51 -24.74 24.06
CA GLU A 104 -70.37 -23.70 23.48
C GLU A 104 -70.40 -23.71 21.95
N LEU A 105 -69.28 -24.07 21.30
CA LEU A 105 -69.21 -24.17 19.85
C LEU A 105 -69.87 -25.47 19.38
N ALA A 106 -69.56 -26.60 20.02
CA ALA A 106 -70.08 -27.91 19.66
C ALA A 106 -71.62 -27.94 19.68
N GLU A 107 -72.25 -27.31 20.68
CA GLU A 107 -73.71 -27.21 20.81
C GLU A 107 -74.37 -26.38 19.68
N ARG A 108 -73.62 -25.48 19.04
CA ARG A 108 -74.14 -24.65 17.94
C ARG A 108 -74.10 -25.37 16.58
N LEU A 109 -73.45 -26.53 16.47
CA LEU A 109 -73.24 -27.23 15.20
C LEU A 109 -74.34 -28.26 14.94
N ASP A 110 -75.47 -27.81 14.36
CA ASP A 110 -76.63 -28.65 14.07
C ASP A 110 -76.61 -29.17 12.61
N PHE A 111 -75.69 -30.10 12.34
CA PHE A 111 -75.65 -30.85 11.08
C PHE A 111 -75.03 -32.24 11.27
N GLY A 112 -75.41 -33.20 10.42
CA GLY A 112 -74.86 -34.56 10.41
C GLY A 112 -73.45 -34.66 9.81
N PRO A 113 -73.06 -35.79 9.22
CA PRO A 113 -71.82 -35.88 8.46
C PRO A 113 -71.89 -35.00 7.20
N ALA A 114 -70.85 -34.21 6.93
CA ALA A 114 -70.72 -33.45 5.69
C ALA A 114 -70.19 -34.33 4.55
N ARG A 115 -70.54 -34.00 3.31
CA ARG A 115 -69.87 -34.54 2.12
C ARG A 115 -68.53 -33.85 1.95
N ILE A 116 -67.49 -34.61 1.61
CA ILE A 116 -66.13 -34.09 1.53
C ILE A 116 -65.56 -34.42 0.16
N ALA A 117 -65.04 -33.42 -0.54
CA ALA A 117 -64.19 -33.61 -1.70
C ALA A 117 -62.82 -32.98 -1.43
N ALA A 118 -61.76 -33.73 -1.70
CA ALA A 118 -60.38 -33.32 -1.53
C ALA A 118 -59.59 -33.53 -2.82
N PHE A 119 -58.88 -32.50 -3.26
CA PHE A 119 -58.02 -32.55 -4.44
C PHE A 119 -56.61 -32.06 -4.09
N ASN A 120 -55.60 -32.88 -4.40
CA ASN A 120 -54.18 -32.50 -4.31
C ASN A 120 -53.68 -32.17 -5.72
N GLY A 121 -53.10 -30.98 -5.92
CA GLY A 121 -52.59 -30.57 -7.24
C GLY A 121 -51.34 -31.33 -7.72
N ARG A 122 -50.82 -32.29 -6.96
CA ARG A 122 -49.87 -33.28 -7.52
C ARG A 122 -50.56 -34.37 -8.33
N ASN A 123 -51.87 -34.53 -8.16
CA ASN A 123 -52.66 -35.49 -8.90
C ASN A 123 -53.03 -34.92 -10.28
N ASP A 124 -53.09 -35.78 -11.29
CA ASP A 124 -53.46 -35.42 -12.67
C ASP A 124 -54.50 -36.42 -13.19
N PRO A 125 -55.76 -36.34 -12.70
CA PRO A 125 -56.80 -37.30 -13.07
C PRO A 125 -57.29 -37.09 -14.52
N ASP A 126 -57.70 -38.18 -15.17
CA ASP A 126 -58.20 -38.17 -16.56
C ASP A 126 -59.46 -37.31 -16.74
N HIS A 127 -60.28 -37.18 -15.70
CA HIS A 127 -61.50 -36.36 -15.66
C HIS A 127 -61.28 -34.95 -15.08
N TYR A 128 -60.02 -34.53 -14.92
CA TYR A 128 -59.61 -33.23 -14.40
C TYR A 128 -60.10 -32.94 -12.96
N ILE A 129 -59.66 -31.82 -12.39
CA ILE A 129 -60.04 -31.40 -11.02
C ILE A 129 -61.55 -31.38 -10.77
N TRP A 130 -62.36 -30.97 -11.74
CA TRP A 130 -63.81 -30.84 -11.55
C TRP A 130 -64.55 -32.17 -11.60
N GLY A 131 -64.07 -33.14 -12.39
CA GLY A 131 -64.61 -34.49 -12.36
C GLY A 131 -64.29 -35.20 -11.05
N GLU A 132 -63.07 -35.01 -10.55
CA GLU A 132 -62.59 -35.61 -9.31
C GLU A 132 -63.41 -35.11 -8.11
N ILE A 133 -63.64 -33.79 -8.05
CA ILE A 133 -64.50 -33.20 -7.02
C ILE A 133 -65.92 -33.78 -7.10
N ALA A 134 -66.51 -33.87 -8.29
CA ALA A 134 -67.89 -34.35 -8.43
C ALA A 134 -68.05 -35.83 -8.06
N GLU A 135 -67.09 -36.68 -8.42
CA GLU A 135 -67.08 -38.10 -8.05
C GLU A 135 -67.01 -38.29 -6.53
N GLN A 136 -66.15 -37.53 -5.85
CA GLN A 136 -66.03 -37.59 -4.39
C GLN A 136 -67.26 -37.04 -3.64
N LEU A 137 -67.95 -36.04 -4.20
CA LEU A 137 -69.19 -35.50 -3.61
C LEU A 137 -70.39 -36.45 -3.73
N GLY A 138 -70.32 -37.47 -4.59
CA GLY A 138 -71.44 -38.33 -4.95
C GLY A 138 -71.03 -39.76 -5.25
N PRO A 139 -70.80 -40.62 -4.22
CA PRO A 139 -70.36 -42.00 -4.42
C PRO A 139 -71.38 -42.88 -5.17
N ASP A 140 -72.63 -42.43 -5.29
CA ASP A 140 -73.69 -43.10 -6.09
C ASP A 140 -73.59 -42.79 -7.60
N GLY A 141 -72.60 -41.98 -8.03
CA GLY A 141 -72.29 -41.68 -9.44
C GLY A 141 -73.13 -40.57 -10.08
N ILE A 142 -74.18 -40.09 -9.42
CA ILE A 142 -75.11 -39.08 -9.97
C ILE A 142 -74.39 -37.76 -10.29
N GLU A 143 -73.57 -37.27 -9.35
CA GLU A 143 -72.81 -36.04 -9.53
C GLU A 143 -71.77 -36.17 -10.65
N ALA A 144 -71.09 -37.30 -10.76
CA ALA A 144 -70.14 -37.58 -11.85
C ALA A 144 -70.82 -37.57 -13.22
N ASP A 145 -72.04 -38.09 -13.33
CA ASP A 145 -72.83 -38.09 -14.57
C ASP A 145 -73.21 -36.66 -15.02
N LEU A 146 -73.53 -35.79 -14.07
CA LEU A 146 -73.93 -34.39 -14.35
C LEU A 146 -72.79 -33.56 -14.97
N ILE A 147 -71.54 -33.91 -14.67
CA ILE A 147 -70.35 -33.17 -15.09
C ILE A 147 -69.54 -33.86 -16.19
N ARG A 148 -69.83 -35.14 -16.49
CA ARG A 148 -69.26 -35.90 -17.61
C ARG A 148 -69.17 -35.14 -18.94
N PRO A 149 -70.18 -34.34 -19.37
CA PRO A 149 -70.10 -33.56 -20.61
C PRO A 149 -68.98 -32.50 -20.64
N TYR A 150 -68.36 -32.19 -19.50
CA TYR A 150 -67.29 -31.20 -19.36
C TYR A 150 -65.87 -31.80 -19.47
N TRP A 151 -65.74 -33.14 -19.63
CA TRP A 151 -64.46 -33.79 -19.92
C TRP A 151 -64.51 -34.86 -21.02
N GLU A 152 -65.65 -35.52 -21.26
CA GLU A 152 -65.76 -36.65 -22.21
C GLU A 152 -65.42 -36.26 -23.66
N SER A 153 -65.65 -34.98 -24.03
CA SER A 153 -65.29 -34.43 -25.35
C SER A 153 -64.11 -33.45 -25.28
N GLY A 154 -63.24 -33.61 -24.29
CA GLY A 154 -62.15 -32.69 -23.97
C GLY A 154 -62.52 -31.69 -22.87
N PRO A 155 -61.53 -30.96 -22.34
CA PRO A 155 -61.71 -30.09 -21.18
C PRO A 155 -62.58 -28.88 -21.52
N ARG A 156 -63.70 -28.73 -20.81
CA ARG A 156 -64.61 -27.59 -20.95
C ARG A 156 -64.83 -26.93 -19.59
N GLY A 157 -64.82 -25.60 -19.57
CA GLY A 157 -65.00 -24.82 -18.34
C GLY A 157 -66.38 -25.03 -17.73
N VAL A 158 -66.43 -25.26 -16.42
CA VAL A 158 -67.66 -25.46 -15.64
C VAL A 158 -68.18 -24.10 -15.17
N ASP A 159 -69.44 -23.80 -15.48
CA ASP A 159 -70.08 -22.56 -15.06
C ASP A 159 -70.67 -22.65 -13.64
N GLU A 160 -70.97 -21.49 -13.05
CA GLU A 160 -71.52 -21.39 -11.70
C GLU A 160 -72.83 -22.18 -11.53
N LYS A 161 -73.71 -22.15 -12.55
CA LYS A 161 -75.01 -22.83 -12.49
C LYS A 161 -74.85 -24.34 -12.35
N LYS A 162 -73.89 -24.92 -13.07
CA LYS A 162 -73.58 -26.35 -12.97
C LYS A 162 -72.97 -26.71 -11.61
N TRP A 163 -72.11 -25.86 -11.05
CA TRP A 163 -71.61 -26.06 -9.68
C TRP A 163 -72.71 -26.01 -8.61
N LEU A 164 -73.68 -25.11 -8.74
CA LEU A 164 -74.85 -25.06 -7.85
C LEU A 164 -75.67 -26.36 -7.91
N GLU A 165 -75.81 -26.95 -9.09
CA GLU A 165 -76.52 -28.22 -9.29
C GLU A 165 -75.78 -29.41 -8.65
N ILE A 166 -74.45 -29.48 -8.82
CA ILE A 166 -73.61 -30.57 -8.28
C ILE A 166 -73.50 -30.51 -6.75
N ILE A 167 -73.29 -29.31 -6.20
CA ILE A 167 -73.11 -29.15 -4.75
C ILE A 167 -74.46 -29.16 -4.03
N GLY A 168 -75.50 -28.48 -4.52
CA GLY A 168 -76.80 -28.44 -3.84
C GLY A 168 -76.75 -27.95 -2.39
N GLU A 169 -77.73 -28.35 -1.56
CA GLU A 169 -77.96 -27.78 -0.21
C GLU A 169 -77.38 -28.61 0.95
N LYS A 170 -76.80 -29.79 0.68
CA LYS A 170 -76.21 -30.66 1.71
C LYS A 170 -74.93 -30.02 2.26
N PRO A 171 -74.61 -30.14 3.57
CA PRO A 171 -73.33 -29.71 4.12
C PRO A 171 -72.17 -30.31 3.34
N THR A 172 -71.36 -29.45 2.73
CA THR A 172 -70.32 -29.85 1.77
C THR A 172 -69.02 -29.11 2.07
N LEU A 173 -67.93 -29.86 2.26
CA LEU A 173 -66.58 -29.37 2.47
C LEU A 173 -65.71 -29.72 1.27
N ILE A 174 -65.11 -28.71 0.64
CA ILE A 174 -64.19 -28.90 -0.49
C ILE A 174 -62.80 -28.46 -0.05
N LEU A 175 -61.82 -29.35 -0.18
CA LEU A 175 -60.45 -29.20 0.28
C LEU A 175 -59.51 -29.20 -0.94
N LEU A 176 -58.92 -28.06 -1.29
CA LEU A 176 -58.00 -27.92 -2.40
C LEU A 176 -56.57 -27.71 -1.89
N ASP A 177 -55.73 -28.73 -1.99
CA ASP A 177 -54.34 -28.71 -1.52
C ASP A 177 -53.35 -28.61 -2.68
N GLU A 178 -52.26 -27.87 -2.48
CA GLU A 178 -51.14 -27.74 -3.42
C GLU A 178 -51.54 -27.58 -4.91
N LEU A 179 -52.40 -26.62 -5.26
CA LEU A 179 -52.83 -26.39 -6.65
C LEU A 179 -51.72 -25.97 -7.67
N PRO A 180 -50.62 -25.27 -7.30
CA PRO A 180 -49.66 -24.77 -8.30
C PRO A 180 -49.00 -25.83 -9.21
N PRO A 181 -48.56 -27.01 -8.72
CA PRO A 181 -48.09 -28.10 -9.59
C PRO A 181 -49.10 -28.52 -10.68
N TYR A 182 -50.38 -28.67 -10.33
CA TYR A 182 -51.43 -29.01 -11.30
C TYR A 182 -51.61 -27.91 -12.33
N MET A 183 -51.60 -26.64 -11.89
CA MET A 183 -51.69 -25.50 -12.80
C MET A 183 -50.47 -25.36 -13.70
N LEU A 184 -49.27 -25.69 -13.23
CA LEU A 184 -48.07 -25.75 -14.05
C LEU A 184 -48.22 -26.81 -15.14
N ASN A 185 -48.60 -28.04 -14.78
CA ASN A 185 -48.87 -29.10 -15.76
C ASN A 185 -49.96 -28.67 -16.75
N ALA A 186 -51.07 -28.11 -16.26
CA ALA A 186 -52.17 -27.61 -17.09
C ALA A 186 -51.76 -26.47 -18.02
N SER A 187 -50.82 -25.61 -17.64
CA SER A 187 -50.32 -24.52 -18.49
C SER A 187 -49.56 -25.03 -19.73
N THR A 188 -49.02 -26.24 -19.66
CA THR A 188 -48.34 -26.90 -20.80
C THR A 188 -49.31 -27.56 -21.79
N ARG A 189 -50.58 -27.76 -21.40
CA ARG A 189 -51.60 -28.41 -22.21
C ARG A 189 -52.42 -27.37 -22.96
N VAL A 190 -52.34 -27.36 -24.30
CA VAL A 190 -53.05 -26.40 -25.15
C VAL A 190 -54.53 -26.75 -25.26
N VAL A 191 -55.41 -25.77 -25.05
CA VAL A 191 -56.87 -25.92 -25.21
C VAL A 191 -57.42 -24.71 -25.99
N GLY A 192 -57.83 -24.94 -27.23
CA GLY A 192 -58.31 -23.87 -28.12
C GLY A 192 -57.23 -22.81 -28.39
N LYS A 193 -57.50 -21.55 -28.05
CA LYS A 193 -56.54 -20.41 -28.16
C LYS A 193 -55.74 -20.15 -26.88
N GLY A 194 -56.00 -20.90 -25.81
CA GLY A 194 -55.34 -20.78 -24.52
C GLY A 194 -54.80 -22.13 -24.05
N SER A 195 -54.72 -22.31 -22.74
CA SER A 195 -54.22 -23.49 -22.05
C SER A 195 -55.31 -24.14 -21.18
N LEU A 196 -55.07 -25.38 -20.74
CA LEU A 196 -55.92 -26.03 -19.74
C LEU A 196 -55.94 -25.23 -18.44
N ALA A 197 -54.86 -24.54 -18.09
CA ALA A 197 -54.80 -23.67 -16.91
C ALA A 197 -55.85 -22.54 -16.96
N ASP A 198 -56.16 -22.00 -18.15
CA ASP A 198 -57.22 -20.99 -18.32
C ASP A 198 -58.61 -21.59 -18.01
N VAL A 199 -58.85 -22.83 -18.44
CA VAL A 199 -60.10 -23.57 -18.20
C VAL A 199 -60.26 -23.95 -16.73
N VAL A 200 -59.18 -24.37 -16.08
CA VAL A 200 -59.13 -24.66 -14.63
C VAL A 200 -59.41 -23.39 -13.83
N THR A 201 -58.75 -22.28 -14.18
CA THR A 201 -58.94 -20.97 -13.55
C THR A 201 -60.41 -20.51 -13.64
N TYR A 202 -61.00 -20.62 -14.83
CA TYR A 202 -62.42 -20.34 -15.04
C TYR A 202 -63.32 -21.22 -14.17
N SER A 203 -63.09 -22.54 -14.16
CA SER A 203 -63.95 -23.50 -13.44
C SER A 203 -63.86 -23.32 -11.92
N LEU A 204 -62.66 -23.06 -11.38
CA LEU A 204 -62.44 -22.79 -9.95
C LEU A 204 -63.04 -21.45 -9.52
N SER A 205 -62.98 -20.43 -10.37
CA SER A 205 -63.60 -19.13 -10.07
C SER A 205 -65.13 -19.28 -9.94
N ASN A 206 -65.74 -20.04 -10.84
CA ASN A 206 -67.17 -20.36 -10.79
C ASN A 206 -67.55 -21.28 -9.61
N LEU A 207 -66.67 -22.20 -9.22
CA LEU A 207 -66.86 -23.04 -8.03
C LEU A 207 -66.95 -22.18 -6.76
N LEU A 208 -66.04 -21.23 -6.61
CA LEU A 208 -65.98 -20.35 -5.46
C LEU A 208 -67.15 -19.36 -5.42
N ALA A 209 -67.60 -18.87 -6.58
CA ALA A 209 -68.84 -18.09 -6.70
C ALA A 209 -70.08 -18.90 -6.28
N ALA A 210 -70.17 -20.17 -6.71
CA ALA A 210 -71.25 -21.07 -6.29
C ALA A 210 -71.20 -21.34 -4.77
N ALA A 211 -70.02 -21.57 -4.18
CA ALA A 211 -69.84 -21.81 -2.76
C ALA A 211 -70.32 -20.62 -1.90
N ILE A 212 -70.15 -19.39 -2.37
CA ILE A 212 -70.68 -18.18 -1.72
C ILE A 212 -72.21 -18.21 -1.64
N LYS A 213 -72.89 -18.59 -2.72
CA LYS A 213 -74.36 -18.66 -2.82
C LYS A 213 -74.96 -19.84 -2.04
N LEU A 214 -74.18 -20.86 -1.72
CA LEU A 214 -74.63 -22.05 -1.00
C LEU A 214 -74.32 -21.94 0.50
N PRO A 215 -75.33 -21.76 1.37
CA PRO A 215 -75.11 -21.42 2.79
C PRO A 215 -74.40 -22.51 3.60
N ARG A 216 -74.32 -23.75 3.08
CA ARG A 216 -73.70 -24.91 3.73
C ARG A 216 -72.51 -25.48 2.94
N CYS A 217 -71.93 -24.69 2.03
CA CYS A 217 -70.72 -25.04 1.31
C CYS A 217 -69.52 -24.30 1.92
N CYS A 218 -68.48 -25.05 2.29
CA CYS A 218 -67.22 -24.53 2.80
C CYS A 218 -66.09 -24.98 1.86
N VAL A 219 -65.27 -24.04 1.39
CA VAL A 219 -64.10 -24.34 0.55
C VAL A 219 -62.83 -23.91 1.27
N VAL A 220 -61.86 -24.81 1.40
CA VAL A 220 -60.55 -24.51 2.01
C VAL A 220 -59.47 -24.73 0.95
N ILE A 221 -58.65 -23.71 0.74
CA ILE A 221 -57.58 -23.70 -0.26
C ILE A 221 -56.24 -23.54 0.44
N ALA A 222 -55.34 -24.50 0.29
CA ALA A 222 -53.96 -24.42 0.74
C ALA A 222 -53.05 -24.05 -0.43
N ASN A 223 -52.49 -22.83 -0.38
CA ASN A 223 -51.58 -22.34 -1.42
C ASN A 223 -50.11 -22.68 -1.09
N LEU A 224 -49.28 -22.97 -2.10
CA LEU A 224 -47.82 -23.07 -1.93
C LEU A 224 -47.17 -21.73 -2.31
N SER A 225 -46.51 -21.10 -1.35
CA SER A 225 -45.63 -19.94 -1.55
C SER A 225 -44.19 -20.43 -1.73
N GLY A 226 -43.55 -20.04 -2.85
CA GLY A 226 -42.09 -20.02 -2.95
C GLY A 226 -41.46 -20.63 -4.21
N SER A 227 -42.08 -21.61 -4.87
CA SER A 227 -41.45 -22.35 -5.99
C SER A 227 -42.14 -22.20 -7.35
N TYR A 228 -43.26 -21.48 -7.46
CA TYR A 228 -44.07 -21.37 -8.68
C TYR A 228 -44.57 -19.94 -8.95
N GLU A 229 -43.68 -18.94 -8.97
CA GLU A 229 -44.04 -17.50 -9.00
C GLU A 229 -45.01 -17.09 -10.12
N ALA A 230 -44.92 -17.69 -11.31
CA ALA A 230 -45.79 -17.33 -12.43
C ALA A 230 -47.22 -17.86 -12.24
N GLN A 231 -47.39 -19.09 -11.75
CA GLN A 231 -48.68 -19.75 -11.56
C GLN A 231 -49.35 -19.33 -10.24
N THR A 232 -48.55 -18.98 -9.23
CA THR A 232 -49.07 -18.34 -8.00
C THR A 232 -49.76 -17.00 -8.33
N LYS A 233 -49.37 -16.29 -9.40
CA LYS A 233 -50.07 -15.06 -9.83
C LYS A 233 -51.47 -15.33 -10.37
N ASP A 234 -51.70 -16.44 -11.08
CA ASP A 234 -53.02 -16.76 -11.62
C ASP A 234 -53.97 -17.22 -10.52
N LEU A 235 -53.49 -18.02 -9.54
CA LEU A 235 -54.25 -18.32 -8.32
C LEU A 235 -54.50 -17.08 -7.48
N ALA A 236 -53.50 -16.22 -7.30
CA ALA A 236 -53.65 -14.97 -6.58
C ALA A 236 -54.69 -14.06 -7.25
N ARG A 237 -54.81 -14.08 -8.59
CA ARG A 237 -55.87 -13.38 -9.32
C ARG A 237 -57.26 -13.95 -9.03
N VAL A 238 -57.43 -15.27 -9.03
CA VAL A 238 -58.70 -15.92 -8.64
C VAL A 238 -59.11 -15.50 -7.23
N MET A 239 -58.15 -15.58 -6.30
CA MET A 239 -58.37 -15.21 -4.90
C MET A 239 -58.60 -13.71 -4.70
N SER A 240 -57.90 -12.85 -5.45
CA SER A 240 -58.11 -11.40 -5.39
C SER A 240 -59.46 -11.00 -5.96
N ASN A 241 -59.90 -11.65 -7.04
CA ASN A 241 -61.21 -11.41 -7.63
C ASN A 241 -62.32 -11.80 -6.64
N LEU A 242 -62.18 -12.92 -5.94
CA LEU A 242 -63.13 -13.31 -4.88
C LEU A 242 -63.11 -12.36 -3.69
N LYS A 243 -61.93 -11.92 -3.23
CA LYS A 243 -61.82 -10.91 -2.16
C LYS A 243 -62.50 -9.60 -2.57
N GLN A 244 -62.35 -9.17 -3.82
CA GLN A 244 -62.98 -7.97 -4.36
C GLN A 244 -64.51 -8.11 -4.56
N GLU A 245 -64.99 -9.26 -5.03
CA GLU A 245 -66.42 -9.51 -5.26
C GLU A 245 -67.22 -9.69 -3.96
N SER A 246 -66.58 -10.19 -2.90
CA SER A 246 -67.28 -10.59 -1.68
C SER A 246 -66.95 -9.74 -0.45
N ASN A 247 -65.79 -9.08 -0.39
CA ASN A 247 -65.26 -8.19 0.67
C ASN A 247 -65.40 -8.64 2.15
N ARG A 248 -66.06 -9.77 2.45
CA ARG A 248 -66.38 -10.27 3.80
C ARG A 248 -66.51 -11.80 3.91
N GLN A 249 -66.51 -12.59 2.84
CA GLN A 249 -66.78 -14.05 2.92
C GLN A 249 -65.57 -14.94 2.57
N ALA A 250 -64.40 -14.33 2.36
CA ALA A 250 -63.13 -15.02 2.15
C ALA A 250 -62.11 -14.61 3.22
N GLN A 251 -61.66 -15.56 4.05
CA GLN A 251 -60.76 -15.32 5.18
C GLN A 251 -59.41 -16.01 4.96
N THR A 252 -58.33 -15.32 5.31
CA THR A 252 -56.98 -15.91 5.30
C THR A 252 -56.61 -16.36 6.71
N ILE A 253 -56.26 -17.63 6.88
CA ILE A 253 -55.89 -18.23 8.17
C ILE A 253 -54.41 -18.61 8.16
N THR A 254 -53.71 -18.19 9.21
CA THR A 254 -52.30 -18.55 9.44
C THR A 254 -52.25 -19.72 10.42
N PRO A 255 -51.78 -20.92 10.01
CA PRO A 255 -51.94 -22.15 10.81
C PRO A 255 -51.29 -22.13 12.21
N VAL A 256 -50.14 -21.47 12.36
CA VAL A 256 -49.40 -21.37 13.63
C VAL A 256 -48.77 -19.98 13.71
N GLN A 257 -48.91 -19.31 14.86
CA GLN A 257 -48.26 -18.03 15.09
C GLN A 257 -46.88 -18.24 15.73
N LEU A 258 -45.84 -17.76 15.07
CA LEU A 258 -44.45 -18.00 15.48
C LEU A 258 -43.95 -17.07 16.58
N ALA A 259 -44.66 -15.99 16.84
CA ALA A 259 -44.38 -15.07 17.93
C ALA A 259 -45.00 -15.51 19.26
N GLY A 260 -45.92 -16.49 19.24
CA GLY A 260 -46.63 -16.98 20.42
C GLY A 260 -46.03 -18.24 21.02
N ASN A 261 -46.52 -18.62 22.20
CA ASN A 261 -46.07 -19.81 22.94
C ASN A 261 -46.57 -21.14 22.34
N GLU A 262 -47.34 -21.11 21.25
CA GLU A 262 -47.91 -22.30 20.59
C GLU A 262 -46.85 -23.32 20.18
N ILE A 263 -45.66 -22.87 19.82
CA ILE A 263 -44.55 -23.74 19.44
C ILE A 263 -44.18 -24.68 20.58
N TYR A 264 -44.10 -24.17 21.82
CA TYR A 264 -43.75 -24.97 22.97
C TYR A 264 -44.83 -26.00 23.26
N GLU A 265 -46.11 -25.62 23.16
CA GLU A 265 -47.22 -26.56 23.36
C GLU A 265 -47.25 -27.69 22.30
N ILE A 266 -46.92 -27.36 21.04
CA ILE A 266 -46.76 -28.37 19.98
C ILE A 266 -45.60 -29.32 20.31
N LEU A 267 -44.45 -28.79 20.72
CA LEU A 267 -43.27 -29.59 21.08
C LEU A 267 -43.56 -30.48 22.29
N LYS A 268 -44.19 -29.93 23.34
CA LYS A 268 -44.63 -30.64 24.55
C LYS A 268 -45.53 -31.82 24.18
N LYS A 269 -46.62 -31.59 23.44
CA LYS A 269 -47.57 -32.64 23.05
C LYS A 269 -46.98 -33.73 22.15
N ARG A 270 -46.05 -33.38 21.26
CA ARG A 270 -45.51 -34.35 20.29
C ARG A 270 -44.28 -35.11 20.78
N LEU A 271 -43.41 -34.46 21.56
CA LEU A 271 -42.10 -35.02 21.93
C LEU A 271 -42.09 -35.62 23.34
N PHE A 272 -43.11 -35.39 24.17
CA PHE A 272 -43.21 -35.92 25.52
C PHE A 272 -44.46 -36.79 25.69
N THR A 273 -44.33 -37.86 26.47
CA THR A 273 -45.45 -38.71 26.91
C THR A 273 -45.95 -38.33 28.30
N ALA A 274 -45.08 -37.73 29.14
CA ALA A 274 -45.45 -37.24 30.46
C ALA A 274 -44.63 -35.98 30.82
N LEU A 275 -45.30 -35.03 31.46
CA LEU A 275 -44.73 -33.80 32.05
C LEU A 275 -45.03 -33.79 33.56
N PRO A 276 -44.23 -33.07 34.36
CA PRO A 276 -44.42 -33.03 35.81
C PRO A 276 -45.61 -32.16 36.23
N GLU A 277 -45.97 -32.24 37.52
CA GLU A 277 -46.95 -31.34 38.14
C GLU A 277 -46.43 -29.90 38.26
N ASP A 278 -47.33 -28.92 38.21
CA ASP A 278 -47.03 -27.46 38.25
C ASP A 278 -46.07 -27.07 39.37
N LYS A 279 -46.20 -27.70 40.56
CA LYS A 279 -45.32 -27.44 41.71
C LYS A 279 -43.84 -27.69 41.41
N THR A 280 -43.52 -28.68 40.57
CA THR A 280 -42.14 -28.98 40.16
C THR A 280 -41.65 -27.90 39.20
N VAL A 281 -42.51 -27.50 38.25
CA VAL A 281 -42.22 -26.42 37.30
C VAL A 281 -41.96 -25.10 38.02
N ASP A 282 -42.79 -24.75 39.01
CA ASP A 282 -42.64 -23.56 39.84
C ASP A 282 -41.29 -23.51 40.54
N SER A 283 -40.85 -24.63 41.13
CA SER A 283 -39.55 -24.67 41.81
C SER A 283 -38.36 -24.43 40.86
N VAL A 284 -38.46 -24.88 39.60
CA VAL A 284 -37.44 -24.63 38.56
C VAL A 284 -37.48 -23.19 38.11
N ALA A 285 -38.68 -22.64 37.90
CA ALA A 285 -38.89 -21.25 37.51
C ALA A 285 -38.33 -20.26 38.55
N GLU A 286 -38.63 -20.46 39.83
CA GLU A 286 -38.13 -19.63 40.93
C GLU A 286 -36.59 -19.71 41.02
N THR A 287 -36.03 -20.92 40.99
CA THR A 287 -34.57 -21.11 41.08
C THR A 287 -33.85 -20.45 39.89
N PHE A 288 -34.39 -20.58 38.67
CA PHE A 288 -33.82 -19.94 37.49
C PHE A 288 -33.87 -18.41 37.59
N ALA A 289 -35.00 -17.85 38.01
CA ALA A 289 -35.17 -16.42 38.18
C ALA A 289 -34.24 -15.84 39.27
N GLU A 290 -33.95 -16.59 40.34
CA GLU A 290 -32.92 -16.24 41.33
C GLU A 290 -31.51 -16.18 40.72
N GLN A 291 -31.15 -17.12 39.84
CA GLN A 291 -29.82 -17.11 39.19
C GLN A 291 -29.68 -15.96 38.18
N VAL A 292 -30.73 -15.65 37.42
CA VAL A 292 -30.76 -14.49 36.52
C VAL A 292 -30.58 -13.20 37.32
N LYS A 293 -31.26 -13.07 38.47
CA LYS A 293 -31.05 -11.93 39.38
C LYS A 293 -29.63 -11.87 39.93
N ALA A 294 -29.01 -13.00 40.26
CA ALA A 294 -27.62 -13.00 40.71
C ALA A 294 -26.66 -12.52 39.60
N ALA A 295 -26.94 -12.81 38.34
CA ALA A 295 -26.19 -12.29 37.19
C ALA A 295 -26.43 -10.78 36.98
N GLU A 296 -27.65 -10.29 37.23
CA GLU A 296 -27.97 -8.86 37.24
C GLU A 296 -27.21 -8.13 38.36
N ASP A 297 -27.27 -8.63 39.60
CA ASP A 297 -26.59 -8.04 40.76
C ASP A 297 -25.06 -8.00 40.57
N GLY A 298 -24.50 -8.95 39.81
CA GLY A 298 -23.09 -9.00 39.42
C GLY A 298 -22.70 -8.04 38.28
N GLY A 299 -23.67 -7.36 37.66
CA GLY A 299 -23.45 -6.41 36.56
C GLY A 299 -23.21 -7.04 35.19
N TYR A 300 -23.55 -8.33 35.00
CA TYR A 300 -23.35 -9.03 33.73
C TYR A 300 -24.49 -8.78 32.72
N ILE A 301 -25.71 -8.53 33.21
CA ILE A 301 -26.92 -8.37 32.39
C ILE A 301 -27.74 -7.15 32.82
N ALA A 302 -28.67 -6.72 31.96
CA ALA A 302 -29.60 -5.63 32.26
C ALA A 302 -30.70 -6.08 33.23
N ALA A 303 -31.29 -5.12 33.94
CA ALA A 303 -32.30 -5.39 34.95
C ALA A 303 -33.58 -6.02 34.39
N ARG A 304 -34.02 -7.14 34.96
CA ARG A 304 -35.27 -7.84 34.59
C ARG A 304 -36.10 -8.18 35.83
N SER A 305 -37.42 -8.22 35.68
CA SER A 305 -38.30 -8.65 36.76
C SER A 305 -38.17 -10.16 36.99
N MET A 306 -37.88 -10.57 38.23
CA MET A 306 -37.85 -11.98 38.62
C MET A 306 -39.18 -12.69 38.34
N GLU A 307 -40.31 -12.00 38.51
CA GLU A 307 -41.64 -12.55 38.25
C GLU A 307 -41.87 -12.80 36.76
N GLU A 308 -41.40 -11.91 35.89
CA GLU A 308 -41.48 -12.09 34.43
C GLU A 308 -40.64 -13.28 33.97
N VAL A 309 -39.41 -13.41 34.49
CA VAL A 309 -38.51 -14.52 34.16
C VAL A 309 -39.09 -15.85 34.63
N ALA A 310 -39.67 -15.91 35.83
CA ALA A 310 -40.32 -17.11 36.33
C ALA A 310 -41.54 -17.50 35.46
N GLU A 311 -42.35 -16.53 35.04
CA GLU A 311 -43.51 -16.79 34.18
C GLU A 311 -43.09 -17.30 32.80
N GLU A 312 -42.05 -16.72 32.19
CA GLU A 312 -41.49 -17.23 30.93
C GLU A 312 -41.07 -18.70 31.06
N VAL A 313 -40.48 -19.11 32.20
CA VAL A 313 -40.12 -20.51 32.43
C VAL A 313 -41.36 -21.39 32.56
N ARG A 314 -42.40 -20.96 33.28
CA ARG A 314 -43.66 -21.73 33.40
C ARG A 314 -44.29 -22.02 32.04
N GLU A 315 -44.33 -21.01 31.17
CA GLU A 315 -44.89 -21.14 29.83
C GLU A 315 -44.05 -22.05 28.92
N THR A 316 -42.73 -22.05 29.09
CA THR A 316 -41.81 -22.72 28.16
C THR A 316 -41.30 -24.09 28.63
N TYR A 317 -41.45 -24.42 29.92
CA TYR A 317 -40.97 -25.67 30.50
C TYR A 317 -41.45 -26.91 29.70
N PRO A 318 -40.57 -27.87 29.37
CA PRO A 318 -39.20 -28.06 29.90
C PRO A 318 -38.09 -27.36 29.10
N PHE A 319 -38.42 -26.48 28.16
CA PHE A 319 -37.44 -25.77 27.34
C PHE A 319 -36.97 -24.47 27.99
N HIS A 320 -35.74 -24.07 27.70
CA HIS A 320 -35.22 -22.78 28.12
C HIS A 320 -35.93 -21.63 27.38
N PRO A 321 -36.30 -20.51 28.05
CA PRO A 321 -37.05 -19.41 27.43
C PRO A 321 -36.42 -18.84 26.15
N SER A 322 -35.08 -18.80 26.09
CA SER A 322 -34.32 -18.30 24.92
C SER A 322 -34.42 -19.19 23.68
N PHE A 323 -34.93 -20.43 23.81
CA PHE A 323 -35.02 -21.37 22.70
C PHE A 323 -35.84 -20.79 21.53
N LYS A 324 -36.96 -20.10 21.80
CA LYS A 324 -37.76 -19.41 20.77
C LYS A 324 -36.95 -18.36 20.02
N ASN A 325 -36.12 -17.59 20.73
CA ASN A 325 -35.34 -16.51 20.15
C ASN A 325 -34.32 -17.08 19.17
N LEU A 326 -33.64 -18.16 19.56
CA LEU A 326 -32.65 -18.82 18.72
C LEU A 326 -33.29 -19.45 17.48
N VAL A 327 -34.40 -20.17 17.65
CA VAL A 327 -35.12 -20.79 16.51
C VAL A 327 -35.65 -19.74 15.53
N ALA A 328 -36.08 -18.58 16.04
CA ALA A 328 -36.53 -17.48 15.19
C ALA A 328 -35.43 -16.97 14.24
N LEU A 329 -34.15 -17.01 14.66
CA LEU A 329 -33.03 -16.50 13.86
C LEU A 329 -32.83 -17.25 12.54
N PHE A 330 -33.06 -18.57 12.51
CA PHE A 330 -32.82 -19.41 11.33
C PHE A 330 -34.08 -20.04 10.74
N LYS A 331 -35.26 -19.60 11.18
CA LYS A 331 -36.57 -19.96 10.63
C LYS A 331 -36.69 -19.72 9.11
N GLU A 332 -36.03 -18.69 8.60
CA GLU A 332 -36.11 -18.32 7.18
C GLU A 332 -35.19 -19.14 6.27
N ASN A 333 -34.34 -20.00 6.83
CA ASN A 333 -33.44 -20.85 6.06
C ASN A 333 -34.23 -21.84 5.20
N GLU A 334 -33.93 -21.93 3.89
CA GLU A 334 -34.64 -22.82 2.97
C GLU A 334 -34.70 -24.28 3.43
N GLY A 335 -33.62 -24.78 4.03
CA GLY A 335 -33.55 -26.12 4.63
C GLY A 335 -34.30 -26.28 5.97
N PHE A 336 -34.77 -25.19 6.58
CA PHE A 336 -35.37 -25.15 7.92
C PHE A 336 -36.74 -24.45 8.00
N ARG A 337 -37.33 -24.05 6.86
CA ARG A 337 -38.60 -23.29 6.73
C ARG A 337 -39.88 -24.01 7.24
N GLN A 338 -39.77 -25.11 7.98
CA GLN A 338 -40.88 -26.01 8.31
C GLN A 338 -40.95 -26.29 9.80
N THR A 339 -42.17 -26.41 10.36
CA THR A 339 -42.38 -26.92 11.74
C THR A 339 -41.73 -28.29 11.91
N ARG A 340 -41.60 -29.03 10.81
CA ARG A 340 -40.88 -30.28 10.70
C ARG A 340 -39.37 -30.18 10.98
N GLY A 341 -38.71 -29.14 10.47
CA GLY A 341 -37.28 -28.88 10.73
C GLY A 341 -37.07 -28.56 12.20
N LEU A 342 -37.93 -27.72 12.78
CA LEU A 342 -37.94 -27.44 14.22
C LEU A 342 -38.13 -28.71 15.05
N MET A 343 -39.13 -29.53 14.74
CA MET A 343 -39.35 -30.81 15.42
C MET A 343 -38.11 -31.72 15.38
N GLN A 344 -37.44 -31.79 14.23
CA GLN A 344 -36.25 -32.61 14.06
C GLN A 344 -35.07 -32.05 14.88
N PHE A 345 -34.82 -30.74 14.82
CA PHE A 345 -33.79 -30.08 15.62
C PHE A 345 -34.04 -30.27 17.11
N THR A 346 -35.27 -30.06 17.58
CA THR A 346 -35.64 -30.28 18.98
C THR A 346 -35.48 -31.75 19.37
N ALA A 347 -35.81 -32.70 18.51
CA ALA A 347 -35.58 -34.12 18.77
C ALA A 347 -34.07 -34.43 18.93
N ARG A 348 -33.19 -33.81 18.12
CA ARG A 348 -31.72 -33.93 18.29
C ARG A 348 -31.22 -33.30 19.59
N LEU A 349 -31.80 -32.17 19.98
CA LEU A 349 -31.52 -31.55 21.26
C LEU A 349 -31.94 -32.44 22.44
N LEU A 350 -33.17 -32.97 22.42
CA LEU A 350 -33.65 -33.90 23.44
C LEU A 350 -32.80 -35.17 23.50
N ARG A 351 -32.44 -35.73 22.35
CA ARG A 351 -31.50 -36.86 22.29
C ARG A 351 -30.18 -36.53 22.98
N SER A 352 -29.61 -35.35 22.71
CA SER A 352 -28.36 -34.90 23.33
C SER A 352 -28.48 -34.81 24.87
N VAL A 353 -29.60 -34.28 25.37
CA VAL A 353 -29.86 -34.17 26.83
C VAL A 353 -30.06 -35.55 27.47
N TRP A 354 -30.81 -36.46 26.83
CA TRP A 354 -31.09 -37.79 27.39
C TRP A 354 -29.89 -38.74 27.33
N GLN A 355 -28.97 -38.53 26.38
CA GLN A 355 -27.73 -39.30 26.25
C GLN A 355 -26.54 -38.69 26.99
N ARG A 356 -26.70 -37.49 27.56
CA ARG A 356 -25.67 -36.85 28.39
C ARG A 356 -25.34 -37.74 29.59
N ASP A 357 -24.05 -37.84 29.91
CA ASP A 357 -23.57 -38.63 31.04
C ASP A 357 -24.03 -38.04 32.37
N ASP A 358 -23.92 -36.71 32.52
CA ASP A 358 -24.37 -35.99 33.70
C ASP A 358 -25.89 -35.72 33.67
N ASN A 359 -26.51 -35.82 34.85
CA ASN A 359 -27.91 -35.46 35.05
C ASN A 359 -28.00 -34.08 35.73
N ASP A 360 -27.75 -33.04 34.96
CA ASP A 360 -27.57 -31.65 35.43
C ASP A 360 -28.46 -30.64 34.68
N VAL A 361 -29.36 -31.10 33.81
CA VAL A 361 -30.18 -30.24 32.95
C VAL A 361 -31.55 -29.97 33.59
N PHE A 362 -31.82 -28.71 33.92
CA PHE A 362 -33.12 -28.26 34.47
C PHE A 362 -34.03 -27.60 33.43
N LEU A 363 -33.43 -26.94 32.43
CA LEU A 363 -34.11 -26.33 31.29
C LEU A 363 -33.35 -26.68 30.02
N ILE A 364 -34.07 -27.14 29.00
CA ILE A 364 -33.47 -27.64 27.77
C ILE A 364 -33.22 -26.47 26.82
N GLY A 365 -31.95 -26.09 26.68
CA GLY A 365 -31.47 -25.09 25.72
C GLY A 365 -30.42 -25.63 24.74
N THR A 366 -30.12 -24.88 23.68
CA THR A 366 -29.22 -25.31 22.59
C THR A 366 -27.77 -25.54 23.01
N GLN A 367 -27.34 -24.99 24.15
CA GLN A 367 -26.03 -25.25 24.74
C GLN A 367 -25.80 -26.74 25.05
N HIS A 368 -26.87 -27.53 25.20
CA HIS A 368 -26.80 -28.96 25.49
C HIS A 368 -26.66 -29.85 24.24
N LEU A 369 -26.55 -29.28 23.04
CA LEU A 369 -26.34 -30.06 21.82
C LEU A 369 -25.04 -30.88 21.91
N ASN A 370 -25.12 -32.17 21.59
CA ASN A 370 -23.94 -33.02 21.50
C ASN A 370 -23.47 -33.09 20.04
N LEU A 371 -22.59 -32.17 19.65
CA LEU A 371 -22.05 -32.10 18.28
C LEU A 371 -21.05 -33.21 17.94
N ASN A 372 -20.67 -34.06 18.90
CA ASN A 372 -19.92 -35.30 18.66
C ASN A 372 -20.85 -36.47 18.28
N ASP A 373 -22.17 -36.37 18.52
CA ASP A 373 -23.14 -37.31 17.93
C ASP A 373 -23.33 -36.98 16.44
N VAL A 374 -23.10 -37.99 15.58
CA VAL A 374 -23.18 -37.87 14.12
C VAL A 374 -24.55 -37.38 13.66
N GLU A 375 -25.64 -37.87 14.24
CA GLU A 375 -27.00 -37.48 13.85
C GLU A 375 -27.34 -36.03 14.25
N VAL A 376 -26.70 -35.50 15.30
CA VAL A 376 -26.83 -34.09 15.71
C VAL A 376 -25.99 -33.21 14.79
N ARG A 377 -24.75 -33.63 14.49
CA ARG A 377 -23.84 -32.93 13.57
C ARG A 377 -24.41 -32.84 12.15
N ASP A 378 -24.97 -33.94 11.64
CA ASP A 378 -25.64 -34.00 10.34
C ASP A 378 -26.83 -33.03 10.25
N GLU A 379 -27.55 -32.84 11.37
CA GLU A 379 -28.63 -31.86 11.42
C GLU A 379 -28.09 -30.43 11.33
N MET A 380 -26.99 -30.11 12.04
CA MET A 380 -26.35 -28.79 11.91
C MET A 380 -25.85 -28.55 10.48
N GLN A 381 -25.26 -29.57 9.85
CA GLN A 381 -24.80 -29.51 8.45
C GLN A 381 -25.97 -29.25 7.48
N ARG A 382 -27.12 -29.86 7.73
CA ARG A 382 -28.33 -29.64 6.93
C ARG A 382 -28.82 -28.20 7.04
N ILE A 383 -28.80 -27.62 8.25
CA ILE A 383 -29.24 -26.24 8.49
C ILE A 383 -28.24 -25.26 7.88
N ASN A 384 -26.96 -25.37 8.20
CA ASN A 384 -25.90 -24.52 7.66
C ASN A 384 -24.57 -25.27 7.48
N SER A 385 -24.37 -25.83 6.28
CA SER A 385 -23.15 -26.56 5.92
C SER A 385 -21.89 -25.71 5.90
N ALA A 386 -22.02 -24.38 5.81
CA ALA A 386 -20.88 -23.47 5.74
C ALA A 386 -20.13 -23.36 7.08
N LEU A 387 -20.78 -23.68 8.20
CA LEU A 387 -20.22 -23.59 9.54
C LEU A 387 -19.51 -24.86 10.02
N ILE A 388 -19.45 -25.91 9.18
CA ILE A 388 -18.77 -27.16 9.53
C ILE A 388 -17.29 -26.97 9.92
N PRO A 389 -16.50 -26.11 9.24
CA PRO A 389 -15.14 -25.82 9.68
C PRO A 389 -15.07 -25.25 11.10
N ALA A 390 -16.01 -24.37 11.47
CA ALA A 390 -16.12 -23.83 12.82
C ALA A 390 -16.47 -24.93 13.83
N VAL A 391 -17.45 -25.78 13.50
CA VAL A 391 -17.86 -26.91 14.38
C VAL A 391 -16.67 -27.81 14.70
N VAL A 392 -15.94 -28.26 13.68
CA VAL A 392 -14.83 -29.22 13.84
C VAL A 392 -13.63 -28.58 14.55
N ASN A 393 -13.21 -27.38 14.15
CA ASN A 393 -11.98 -26.82 14.71
C ASN A 393 -12.19 -26.14 16.07
N ASP A 394 -13.34 -25.49 16.27
CA ASP A 394 -13.56 -24.64 17.45
C ASP A 394 -14.51 -25.22 18.48
N ILE A 395 -15.47 -26.08 18.10
CA ILE A 395 -16.61 -26.41 18.98
C ILE A 395 -16.57 -27.86 19.48
N ALA A 396 -16.47 -28.85 18.59
CA ALA A 396 -16.54 -30.27 18.96
C ALA A 396 -15.85 -31.18 17.92
N ASP A 397 -14.81 -31.88 18.36
CA ASP A 397 -14.09 -32.92 17.60
C ASP A 397 -13.46 -33.95 18.56
N ASP A 398 -14.30 -34.59 19.35
CA ASP A 398 -13.93 -35.67 20.29
C ASP A 398 -12.74 -35.30 21.22
N GLY A 399 -12.71 -34.06 21.69
CA GLY A 399 -11.69 -33.51 22.60
C GLY A 399 -10.59 -32.70 21.92
N ASN A 400 -10.58 -32.60 20.59
CA ASN A 400 -9.54 -31.88 19.83
C ASN A 400 -9.96 -30.47 19.40
N ALA A 401 -11.24 -30.10 19.59
CA ALA A 401 -11.72 -28.77 19.26
C ALA A 401 -11.32 -27.75 20.34
N ARG A 402 -11.20 -26.47 19.96
CA ARG A 402 -10.75 -25.40 20.88
C ARG A 402 -11.61 -25.27 22.13
N ALA A 403 -12.94 -25.34 22.01
CA ALA A 403 -13.83 -25.27 23.15
C ALA A 403 -13.58 -26.43 24.13
N GLU A 404 -13.37 -27.65 23.63
CA GLU A 404 -13.10 -28.84 24.43
C GLU A 404 -11.71 -28.77 25.09
N GLU A 405 -10.69 -28.27 24.38
CA GLU A 405 -9.36 -28.00 24.96
C GLU A 405 -9.43 -26.95 26.07
N ILE A 406 -10.19 -25.86 25.88
CA ILE A 406 -10.38 -24.82 26.90
C ILE A 406 -11.11 -25.39 28.12
N ASP A 407 -12.11 -26.23 27.89
CA ASP A 407 -12.86 -26.90 28.94
C ASP A 407 -11.99 -27.86 29.76
N ALA A 408 -11.09 -28.59 29.11
CA ALA A 408 -10.08 -29.41 29.78
C ALA A 408 -9.12 -28.56 30.64
N ASP A 409 -8.72 -27.37 30.16
CA ASP A 409 -7.89 -26.42 30.90
C ASP A 409 -8.63 -25.82 32.12
N LEU A 410 -9.93 -25.53 31.99
CA LEU A 410 -10.76 -24.89 33.03
C LEU A 410 -11.38 -25.89 34.02
N GLY A 411 -11.47 -27.18 33.66
CA GLY A 411 -12.08 -28.23 34.47
C GLY A 411 -13.62 -28.19 34.49
N GLY A 412 -14.25 -27.88 33.35
CA GLY A 412 -15.71 -27.78 33.20
C GLY A 412 -16.16 -27.99 31.75
N ASP A 413 -17.34 -27.51 31.38
CA ASP A 413 -17.89 -27.55 30.00
C ASP A 413 -18.39 -26.17 29.50
N ALA A 414 -17.96 -25.10 30.17
CA ALA A 414 -18.47 -23.75 29.98
C ALA A 414 -18.14 -23.20 28.58
N ALA A 415 -16.93 -23.44 28.06
CA ALA A 415 -16.56 -23.00 26.73
C ALA A 415 -17.35 -23.76 25.65
N SER A 416 -17.52 -25.08 25.79
CA SER A 416 -18.36 -25.86 24.87
C SER A 416 -19.81 -25.39 24.87
N GLN A 417 -20.38 -25.09 26.04
CA GLN A 417 -21.74 -24.57 26.13
C GLN A 417 -21.88 -23.18 25.47
N VAL A 418 -20.93 -22.26 25.72
CA VAL A 418 -20.85 -20.96 25.04
C VAL A 418 -20.77 -21.15 23.53
N ALA A 419 -19.86 -21.99 23.06
CA ALA A 419 -19.63 -22.21 21.63
C ALA A 419 -20.88 -22.80 20.92
N LYS A 420 -21.56 -23.78 21.55
CA LYS A 420 -22.80 -24.38 21.01
C LYS A 420 -23.97 -23.40 20.96
N LEU A 421 -24.09 -22.54 21.98
CA LEU A 421 -25.09 -21.48 22.02
C LEU A 421 -24.85 -20.44 20.91
N VAL A 422 -23.61 -19.95 20.80
CA VAL A 422 -23.23 -18.97 19.77
C VAL A 422 -23.35 -19.56 18.37
N LEU A 423 -23.00 -20.84 18.18
CA LEU A 423 -23.22 -21.56 16.92
C LEU A 423 -24.70 -21.54 16.53
N SER A 424 -25.58 -21.85 17.48
CA SER A 424 -27.03 -21.88 17.23
C SER A 424 -27.56 -20.53 16.79
N ALA A 425 -27.05 -19.44 17.37
CA ALA A 425 -27.36 -18.08 16.93
C ALA A 425 -26.76 -17.72 15.56
N SER A 426 -25.72 -18.44 15.14
CA SER A 426 -25.01 -18.24 13.86
C SER A 426 -25.60 -19.06 12.70
N LEU A 427 -26.57 -19.94 12.95
CA LEU A 427 -27.12 -20.84 11.93
C LEU A 427 -27.94 -20.13 10.83
N SER A 428 -28.29 -18.84 10.98
CA SER A 428 -29.06 -18.10 9.99
C SER A 428 -28.30 -17.91 8.67
N ARG A 429 -28.99 -18.03 7.53
CA ARG A 429 -28.45 -17.79 6.18
C ARG A 429 -28.98 -16.50 5.55
N ALA A 430 -29.84 -15.75 6.24
CA ALA A 430 -30.44 -14.54 5.69
C ALA A 430 -29.41 -13.41 5.55
N VAL A 431 -29.28 -12.85 4.34
CA VAL A 431 -28.36 -11.75 4.04
C VAL A 431 -28.79 -10.51 4.85
N GLY A 432 -27.95 -10.06 5.78
CA GLY A 432 -28.23 -8.89 6.63
C GLY A 432 -29.04 -9.18 7.91
N ALA A 433 -29.35 -10.45 8.21
CA ALA A 433 -29.89 -10.80 9.51
C ALA A 433 -28.78 -10.75 10.57
N HIS A 434 -28.93 -9.88 11.57
CA HIS A 434 -28.05 -9.80 12.74
C HIS A 434 -27.97 -11.20 13.37
N SER A 435 -26.85 -11.88 13.15
CA SER A 435 -26.63 -13.28 13.52
C SER A 435 -25.54 -13.29 14.56
N GLY A 436 -25.91 -13.51 15.82
CA GLY A 436 -24.97 -13.52 16.94
C GLY A 436 -25.63 -13.14 18.25
N LEU A 437 -24.86 -13.24 19.33
CA LEU A 437 -25.30 -12.91 20.69
C LEU A 437 -24.30 -11.95 21.34
N THR A 438 -24.81 -10.96 22.06
CA THR A 438 -23.99 -10.13 22.94
C THR A 438 -23.50 -10.94 24.14
N GLN A 439 -22.44 -10.46 24.81
CA GLN A 439 -21.97 -11.09 26.05
C GLN A 439 -23.06 -11.22 27.11
N ALA A 440 -23.91 -10.19 27.27
CA ALA A 440 -25.01 -10.20 28.22
C ALA A 440 -26.04 -11.30 27.89
N GLU A 441 -26.43 -11.43 26.62
CA GLU A 441 -27.35 -12.49 26.17
C GLU A 441 -26.75 -13.89 26.35
N ILE A 442 -25.46 -14.07 26.05
CA ILE A 442 -24.76 -15.36 26.26
C ILE A 442 -24.82 -15.76 27.73
N ILE A 443 -24.52 -14.83 28.64
CA ILE A 443 -24.54 -15.10 30.08
C ILE A 443 -25.97 -15.39 30.53
N GLU A 444 -26.94 -14.55 30.17
CA GLU A 444 -28.35 -14.74 30.53
C GLU A 444 -28.88 -16.12 30.10
N TYR A 445 -28.49 -16.61 28.92
CA TYR A 445 -28.99 -17.87 28.36
C TYR A 445 -28.28 -19.12 28.90
N LEU A 446 -27.12 -18.96 29.55
CA LEU A 446 -26.31 -20.06 30.09
C LEU A 446 -26.40 -20.19 31.61
N VAL A 447 -26.78 -19.12 32.30
CA VAL A 447 -27.03 -19.14 33.73
C VAL A 447 -28.04 -20.25 34.05
N ALA A 448 -27.70 -21.11 35.00
CA ALA A 448 -28.51 -22.25 35.38
C ALA A 448 -28.33 -22.53 36.88
N ALA A 449 -29.23 -23.33 37.46
CA ALA A 449 -29.07 -23.75 38.85
C ALA A 449 -27.69 -24.40 39.06
N HIS A 450 -26.95 -23.91 40.06
CA HIS A 450 -25.59 -24.36 40.41
C HIS A 450 -24.48 -24.01 39.40
N ARG A 451 -24.73 -23.13 38.44
CA ARG A 451 -23.77 -22.64 37.43
C ARG A 451 -23.59 -21.13 37.56
N LYS A 452 -22.35 -20.64 37.61
CA LYS A 452 -22.08 -19.21 37.90
C LYS A 452 -21.79 -18.42 36.63
N PRO A 453 -22.19 -17.14 36.52
CA PRO A 453 -21.88 -16.29 35.36
C PRO A 453 -20.38 -16.24 35.00
N ASP A 454 -19.50 -16.21 35.99
CA ASP A 454 -18.05 -16.09 35.83
C ASP A 454 -17.42 -17.21 34.98
N GLU A 455 -17.95 -18.42 35.08
CA GLU A 455 -17.37 -19.56 34.36
C GLU A 455 -17.62 -19.46 32.85
N PHE A 456 -18.80 -18.95 32.46
CA PHE A 456 -19.16 -18.71 31.07
C PHE A 456 -18.43 -17.50 30.50
N LEU A 457 -18.22 -16.45 31.31
CA LEU A 457 -17.39 -15.32 30.89
C LEU A 457 -15.94 -15.76 30.63
N ALA A 458 -15.35 -16.53 31.54
CA ALA A 458 -14.01 -17.08 31.35
C ALA A 458 -13.92 -17.99 30.11
N GLY A 459 -14.94 -18.82 29.87
CA GLY A 459 -15.05 -19.62 28.66
C GLY A 459 -15.11 -18.78 27.38
N LEU A 460 -15.94 -17.72 27.36
CA LEU A 460 -16.06 -16.80 26.24
C LEU A 460 -14.76 -16.06 25.94
N ASP A 461 -14.07 -15.53 26.96
CA ASP A 461 -12.82 -14.81 26.76
C ASP A 461 -11.70 -15.72 26.21
N ARG A 462 -11.58 -16.95 26.72
CA ARG A 462 -10.64 -17.94 26.18
C ARG A 462 -10.98 -18.34 24.75
N LEU A 463 -12.28 -18.46 24.42
CA LEU A 463 -12.71 -18.73 23.05
C LEU A 463 -12.36 -17.57 22.12
N ARG A 464 -12.54 -16.33 22.54
CA ARG A 464 -12.15 -15.15 21.75
C ARG A 464 -10.67 -15.13 21.41
N GLU A 465 -9.82 -15.65 22.28
CA GLU A 465 -8.38 -15.72 22.06
C GLU A 465 -7.95 -16.90 21.16
N ARG A 466 -8.61 -18.07 21.28
CA ARG A 466 -8.15 -19.32 20.67
C ARG A 466 -8.96 -19.81 19.46
N ALA A 467 -10.23 -19.42 19.35
CA ALA A 467 -11.10 -19.88 18.27
C ALA A 467 -10.68 -19.30 16.92
N TRP A 468 -10.84 -20.07 15.86
CA TRP A 468 -10.43 -19.72 14.50
C TRP A 468 -11.53 -19.05 13.70
N TYR A 469 -12.79 -19.36 14.01
CA TYR A 469 -13.97 -18.96 13.24
C TYR A 469 -14.96 -18.13 14.06
N LEU A 470 -14.64 -17.78 15.31
CA LEU A 470 -15.41 -16.85 16.12
C LEU A 470 -15.09 -15.41 15.71
N HIS A 471 -16.12 -14.65 15.39
CA HIS A 471 -16.06 -13.23 15.02
C HIS A 471 -16.88 -12.39 15.99
N ARG A 472 -16.56 -11.09 16.04
CA ARG A 472 -17.31 -10.09 16.81
C ARG A 472 -17.63 -8.89 15.91
N GLU A 473 -18.90 -8.54 15.83
CA GLU A 473 -19.37 -7.36 15.08
C GLU A 473 -20.45 -6.66 15.90
N ASN A 474 -20.35 -5.33 16.09
CA ASN A 474 -21.30 -4.56 16.90
C ASN A 474 -21.61 -5.17 18.28
N GLU A 475 -20.58 -5.63 19.01
CA GLU A 475 -20.68 -6.33 20.30
C GLU A 475 -21.32 -7.74 20.26
N GLN A 476 -21.71 -8.25 19.09
CA GLN A 476 -22.30 -9.58 18.93
C GLN A 476 -21.25 -10.60 18.50
N PHE A 477 -21.23 -11.75 19.16
CA PHE A 477 -20.38 -12.88 18.87
C PHE A 477 -21.11 -13.90 18.00
N TYR A 478 -20.42 -14.41 16.98
CA TYR A 478 -20.98 -15.39 16.05
C TYR A 478 -19.88 -16.13 15.29
N PHE A 479 -20.21 -17.31 14.77
CA PHE A 479 -19.33 -18.12 13.94
C PHE A 479 -19.57 -17.82 12.45
N LYS A 480 -18.49 -17.71 11.67
CA LYS A 480 -18.52 -17.60 10.19
C LYS A 480 -17.84 -18.80 9.54
N GLU A 481 -18.06 -18.95 8.23
CA GLU A 481 -17.37 -19.92 7.38
C GLU A 481 -15.88 -19.60 7.17
N THR A 482 -15.49 -18.33 7.37
CA THR A 482 -14.12 -17.86 7.18
C THR A 482 -13.37 -17.73 8.51
N GLU A 483 -12.08 -18.04 8.48
CA GLU A 483 -11.18 -17.81 9.60
C GLU A 483 -11.13 -16.31 9.96
N ASN A 484 -11.02 -15.99 11.24
CA ASN A 484 -10.80 -14.64 11.72
C ASN A 484 -9.42 -14.10 11.31
N LEU A 485 -9.29 -12.77 11.36
CA LEU A 485 -8.09 -12.08 10.88
C LEU A 485 -6.83 -12.55 11.62
N GLY A 486 -6.91 -12.71 12.94
CA GLY A 486 -5.80 -13.16 13.77
C GLY A 486 -5.25 -14.52 13.33
N ARG A 487 -6.14 -15.51 13.15
CA ARG A 487 -5.73 -16.86 12.71
C ARG A 487 -5.16 -16.85 11.30
N ARG A 488 -5.77 -16.06 10.41
CA ARG A 488 -5.30 -15.92 9.02
C ARG A 488 -3.89 -15.35 8.96
N ILE A 489 -3.59 -14.32 9.78
CA ILE A 489 -2.24 -13.76 9.92
C ILE A 489 -1.26 -14.82 10.42
N GLU A 490 -1.60 -15.55 11.50
CA GLU A 490 -0.72 -16.57 12.07
C GLU A 490 -0.39 -17.69 11.08
N ARG A 491 -1.41 -18.19 10.35
CA ARG A 491 -1.24 -19.23 9.33
C ARG A 491 -0.35 -18.73 8.19
N ASP A 492 -0.65 -17.56 7.64
CA ASP A 492 0.07 -17.01 6.50
C ASP A 492 1.52 -16.65 6.90
N ALA A 493 1.75 -16.16 8.13
CA ALA A 493 3.07 -15.87 8.69
C ALA A 493 3.96 -17.11 8.82
N ARG A 494 3.38 -18.26 9.23
CA ARG A 494 4.10 -19.55 9.32
C ARG A 494 4.46 -20.12 7.94
N GLN A 495 3.66 -19.83 6.92
CA GLN A 495 3.88 -20.34 5.57
C GLN A 495 4.93 -19.56 4.77
N VAL A 496 5.40 -18.40 5.25
CA VAL A 496 6.38 -17.60 4.50
C VAL A 496 7.77 -18.28 4.51
N PRO A 497 8.37 -18.55 3.34
CA PRO A 497 9.73 -19.10 3.28
C PRO A 497 10.78 -18.12 3.82
N LEU A 498 11.78 -18.64 4.55
CA LEU A 498 12.85 -17.84 5.17
C LEU A 498 13.57 -16.89 4.17
N PRO A 499 13.97 -17.32 2.95
CA PRO A 499 14.66 -16.42 2.02
C PRO A 499 13.82 -15.20 1.59
N LYS A 500 12.48 -15.34 1.56
CA LYS A 500 11.59 -14.21 1.25
C LYS A 500 11.52 -13.22 2.41
N ILE A 501 11.52 -13.71 3.65
CA ILE A 501 11.53 -12.89 4.86
C ILE A 501 12.87 -12.14 4.98
N GLU A 502 14.00 -12.80 4.75
CA GLU A 502 15.32 -12.16 4.72
C GLU A 502 15.37 -11.00 3.71
N GLN A 503 14.91 -11.24 2.48
CA GLN A 503 14.86 -10.18 1.47
C GLN A 503 13.89 -9.05 1.84
N ALA A 504 12.74 -9.38 2.44
CA ALA A 504 11.79 -8.38 2.92
C ALA A 504 12.38 -7.53 4.06
N LEU A 505 13.14 -8.14 4.97
CA LEU A 505 13.84 -7.46 6.06
C LEU A 505 14.88 -6.49 5.50
N ILE A 506 15.71 -6.94 4.55
CA ILE A 506 16.69 -6.11 3.86
C ILE A 506 16.00 -4.90 3.22
N ASN A 507 14.92 -5.13 2.46
CA ASN A 507 14.20 -4.05 1.78
C ASN A 507 13.61 -3.03 2.77
N ARG A 508 12.99 -3.49 3.87
CA ARG A 508 12.40 -2.59 4.88
C ARG A 508 13.45 -1.78 5.61
N LEU A 509 14.49 -2.42 6.11
CA LEU A 509 15.59 -1.71 6.78
C LEU A 509 16.25 -0.72 5.81
N THR A 510 16.46 -1.11 4.55
CA THR A 510 16.97 -0.19 3.52
C THR A 510 16.05 1.03 3.38
N GLY A 511 14.73 0.83 3.35
CA GLY A 511 13.74 1.91 3.33
C GLY A 511 13.82 2.83 4.56
N LEU A 512 13.93 2.25 5.76
CA LEU A 512 14.04 3.01 7.02
C LEU A 512 15.31 3.87 7.06
N PHE A 513 16.48 3.28 6.76
CA PHE A 513 17.76 4.00 6.73
C PHE A 513 17.85 5.02 5.59
N LYS A 514 17.26 4.74 4.42
CA LYS A 514 17.26 5.67 3.28
C LYS A 514 16.40 6.91 3.54
N THR A 515 15.23 6.74 4.15
CA THR A 515 14.34 7.85 4.51
C THR A 515 15.00 8.83 5.49
N GLN A 516 15.96 8.34 6.27
CA GLN A 516 16.63 9.12 7.31
C GLN A 516 17.98 9.70 6.91
N SER A 517 18.56 9.30 5.78
CA SER A 517 19.87 9.78 5.34
C SER A 517 19.80 11.20 4.78
N LYS A 518 20.00 12.19 5.66
CA LYS A 518 20.00 13.63 5.35
C LYS A 518 21.37 14.26 5.59
N SER A 519 22.02 13.98 6.72
CA SER A 519 23.28 14.61 7.16
C SER A 519 24.49 13.98 6.47
N ARG A 520 24.55 12.63 6.42
CA ARG A 520 25.64 11.85 5.86
C ARG A 520 27.02 12.25 6.40
N ALA A 521 27.11 12.73 7.64
CA ALA A 521 28.37 13.14 8.24
C ALA A 521 29.18 11.91 8.68
N ALA A 522 28.52 10.94 9.34
CA ALA A 522 29.16 9.71 9.81
C ALA A 522 29.42 8.68 8.71
N TYR A 523 28.56 8.55 7.72
CA TYR A 523 28.69 7.56 6.63
C TYR A 523 27.96 8.06 5.39
N GLN A 524 28.34 7.55 4.21
CA GLN A 524 27.75 7.96 2.93
C GLN A 524 27.13 6.81 2.14
N ASP A 525 27.45 5.57 2.51
CA ASP A 525 26.82 4.37 1.99
C ASP A 525 26.28 3.51 3.14
N VAL A 526 25.15 2.84 2.92
CA VAL A 526 24.52 1.96 3.91
C VAL A 526 24.25 0.61 3.25
N GLN A 527 24.84 -0.44 3.80
CA GLN A 527 24.65 -1.80 3.33
C GLN A 527 23.98 -2.63 4.42
N ILE A 528 22.76 -3.10 4.12
CA ILE A 528 21.95 -3.90 5.02
C ILE A 528 22.19 -5.37 4.73
N MET A 529 22.69 -6.10 5.74
CA MET A 529 22.97 -7.54 5.70
C MET A 529 23.68 -7.99 4.41
N PRO A 530 24.77 -7.31 3.97
CA PRO A 530 25.49 -7.73 2.78
C PRO A 530 26.20 -9.05 3.03
N LYS A 531 26.51 -9.77 1.95
CA LYS A 531 27.54 -10.81 2.01
C LYS A 531 28.88 -10.13 2.25
N LEU A 532 29.56 -10.50 3.34
CA LEU A 532 30.79 -9.82 3.76
C LEU A 532 31.91 -9.86 2.69
N ASP A 533 31.95 -10.90 1.86
CA ASP A 533 32.89 -11.02 0.73
C ASP A 533 32.68 -9.99 -0.38
N ASP A 534 31.46 -9.45 -0.50
CA ASP A 534 31.09 -8.45 -1.51
C ASP A 534 31.34 -7.01 -1.03
N VAL A 535 31.64 -6.82 0.26
CA VAL A 535 31.83 -5.51 0.87
C VAL A 535 33.19 -4.92 0.47
N LYS A 536 33.16 -3.73 -0.15
CA LYS A 536 34.37 -3.00 -0.57
C LYS A 536 34.52 -1.71 0.22
N LEU A 537 35.60 -1.61 0.99
CA LEU A 537 35.90 -0.41 1.78
C LEU A 537 36.60 0.70 0.98
N SER A 538 37.02 0.45 -0.27
CA SER A 538 37.81 1.40 -1.08
C SER A 538 37.12 2.76 -1.40
N GLY A 539 35.81 2.86 -1.15
CA GLY A 539 34.98 4.01 -1.48
C GLY A 539 34.82 5.04 -0.36
N SER A 540 33.64 5.65 -0.26
CA SER A 540 33.22 6.48 0.87
C SER A 540 32.99 5.63 2.12
N ARG A 541 32.84 6.26 3.29
CA ARG A 541 32.64 5.52 4.53
C ARG A 541 31.29 4.80 4.52
N ILE A 542 31.30 3.53 4.89
CA ILE A 542 30.12 2.68 4.83
C ILE A 542 29.58 2.36 6.23
N LEU A 543 28.26 2.30 6.36
CA LEU A 543 27.55 1.70 7.49
C LEU A 543 27.10 0.28 7.11
N LEU A 544 27.58 -0.73 7.82
CA LEU A 544 27.16 -2.11 7.71
C LEU A 544 26.13 -2.44 8.79
N VAL A 545 24.90 -2.79 8.40
CA VAL A 545 23.87 -3.26 9.36
C VAL A 545 23.81 -4.77 9.30
N VAL A 546 24.12 -5.44 10.41
CA VAL A 546 24.33 -6.90 10.44
C VAL A 546 23.60 -7.55 11.60
N GLN A 547 23.12 -8.78 11.40
CA GLN A 547 22.39 -9.50 12.43
C GLN A 547 23.30 -9.86 13.62
N PRO A 548 22.77 -9.83 14.85
CA PRO A 548 23.50 -10.32 16.00
C PRO A 548 23.60 -11.85 15.98
N ASP A 549 24.75 -12.38 16.36
CA ASP A 549 25.02 -13.83 16.52
C ASP A 549 25.16 -14.23 18.00
N GLY A 550 24.79 -13.34 18.92
CA GLY A 550 24.96 -13.49 20.37
C GLY A 550 26.37 -13.18 20.89
N ARG A 551 27.33 -12.84 20.01
CA ARG A 551 28.69 -12.42 20.37
C ARG A 551 28.86 -10.90 20.21
N THR A 552 29.94 -10.35 20.76
CA THR A 552 30.18 -8.90 20.74
C THR A 552 31.68 -8.61 20.56
N PRO A 553 32.11 -8.09 19.40
CA PRO A 553 31.35 -8.02 18.14
C PRO A 553 30.97 -9.41 17.60
N PRO A 554 30.01 -9.50 16.66
CA PRO A 554 29.74 -10.74 15.95
C PRO A 554 31.00 -11.36 15.34
N GLU A 555 31.14 -12.69 15.39
CA GLU A 555 32.36 -13.40 15.00
C GLU A 555 32.70 -13.19 13.51
N ALA A 556 31.67 -13.20 12.66
CA ALA A 556 31.81 -12.91 11.24
C ALA A 556 32.36 -11.50 10.99
N ILE A 557 31.95 -10.52 11.81
CA ILE A 557 32.39 -9.12 11.71
C ILE A 557 33.82 -8.95 12.22
N ARG A 558 34.15 -9.60 13.33
CA ARG A 558 35.51 -9.62 13.85
C ARG A 558 36.49 -10.15 12.80
N THR A 559 36.15 -11.29 12.21
CA THR A 559 36.95 -11.94 11.16
C THR A 559 37.04 -11.06 9.91
N PHE A 560 35.91 -10.50 9.45
CA PHE A 560 35.89 -9.59 8.31
C PHE A 560 36.82 -8.40 8.52
N TYR A 561 36.73 -7.73 9.67
CA TYR A 561 37.48 -6.51 9.98
C TYR A 561 38.98 -6.76 10.14
N GLU A 562 39.39 -7.90 10.69
CA GLU A 562 40.81 -8.25 10.92
C GLU A 562 41.64 -8.14 9.63
N PHE A 563 41.10 -8.62 8.51
CA PHE A 563 41.76 -8.68 7.20
C PHE A 563 41.56 -7.45 6.31
N GLN A 564 40.84 -6.42 6.77
CA GLN A 564 40.67 -5.19 5.98
C GLN A 564 41.92 -4.31 6.04
N GLN A 565 42.26 -3.69 4.91
CA GLN A 565 43.30 -2.65 4.86
C GLN A 565 42.75 -1.28 5.29
N GLU A 566 41.61 -0.87 4.74
CA GLU A 566 40.95 0.41 5.02
C GLU A 566 40.07 0.32 6.29
N LYS A 567 40.69 -0.09 7.41
CA LYS A 567 40.00 -0.32 8.69
C LYS A 567 39.29 0.92 9.22
N ASN A 568 39.78 2.12 8.91
CA ASN A 568 39.18 3.37 9.33
C ASN A 568 38.01 3.84 8.44
N ASN A 569 37.49 2.99 7.54
CA ASN A 569 36.44 3.38 6.58
C ASN A 569 35.12 2.60 6.72
N VAL A 570 34.89 1.97 7.88
CA VAL A 570 33.68 1.18 8.15
C VAL A 570 33.08 1.49 9.53
N LEU A 571 31.76 1.59 9.57
CA LEU A 571 30.93 1.61 10.78
C LEU A 571 30.02 0.39 10.74
N ILE A 572 29.85 -0.32 11.85
CA ILE A 572 28.96 -1.48 11.92
C ILE A 572 27.86 -1.21 12.95
N LEU A 573 26.62 -1.51 12.61
CA LEU A 573 25.46 -1.51 13.50
C LEU A 573 24.94 -2.94 13.65
N SER A 574 24.84 -3.43 14.88
CA SER A 574 24.30 -4.74 15.21
C SER A 574 23.60 -4.73 16.58
N GLY A 575 23.30 -5.91 17.10
CA GLY A 575 22.63 -6.14 18.38
C GLY A 575 23.44 -6.98 19.36
N GLN A 576 22.88 -7.21 20.56
CA GLN A 576 23.45 -8.11 21.55
C GLN A 576 22.86 -9.53 21.48
N ASP A 577 21.55 -9.64 21.29
CA ASP A 577 20.79 -10.86 21.57
C ASP A 577 20.15 -11.44 20.30
N SER A 578 20.48 -12.69 19.99
CA SER A 578 19.84 -13.46 18.91
C SER A 578 18.33 -13.63 19.12
N HIS A 579 17.83 -13.60 20.36
CA HIS A 579 16.39 -13.63 20.63
C HIS A 579 15.67 -12.38 20.11
N LEU A 580 16.29 -11.21 20.21
CA LEU A 580 15.70 -9.97 19.67
C LEU A 580 15.69 -9.99 18.13
N ALA A 581 16.69 -10.60 17.49
CA ALA A 581 16.67 -10.81 16.04
C ALA A 581 15.56 -11.79 15.62
N ASN A 582 15.35 -12.87 16.37
CA ASN A 582 14.23 -13.80 16.14
C ASN A 582 12.88 -13.11 16.34
N GLU A 583 12.78 -12.18 17.31
CA GLU A 583 11.57 -11.39 17.50
C GLU A 583 11.30 -10.45 16.32
N VAL A 584 12.33 -9.77 15.79
CA VAL A 584 12.20 -8.96 14.56
C VAL A 584 11.71 -9.82 13.39
N GLU A 585 12.24 -11.03 13.22
CA GLU A 585 11.77 -11.95 12.18
C GLU A 585 10.29 -12.34 12.40
N ALA A 586 9.92 -12.71 13.62
CA ALA A 586 8.54 -13.09 13.95
C ALA A 586 7.55 -11.94 13.68
N ARG A 587 7.89 -10.71 14.09
CA ARG A 587 7.07 -9.52 13.83
C ARG A 587 7.01 -9.17 12.34
N LEU A 588 8.11 -9.38 11.60
CA LEU A 588 8.11 -9.19 10.16
C LEU A 588 7.22 -10.21 9.44
N ARG A 589 7.18 -11.47 9.90
CA ARG A 589 6.28 -12.49 9.33
C ARG A 589 4.82 -12.13 9.52
N GLU A 590 4.44 -11.67 10.72
CA GLU A 590 3.10 -11.17 11.01
C GLU A 590 2.76 -9.97 10.12
N LEU A 591 3.66 -8.98 10.03
CA LEU A 591 3.50 -7.80 9.19
C LEU A 591 3.34 -8.16 7.70
N TYR A 592 4.19 -9.05 7.18
CA TYR A 592 4.12 -9.49 5.79
C TYR A 592 2.80 -10.23 5.49
N ALA A 593 2.33 -11.03 6.45
CA ALA A 593 1.06 -11.73 6.33
C ALA A 593 -0.13 -10.75 6.27
N ILE A 594 -0.19 -9.78 7.19
CA ILE A 594 -1.29 -8.78 7.18
C ILE A 594 -1.25 -7.90 5.93
N GLU A 595 -0.08 -7.49 5.44
CA GLU A 595 0.03 -6.71 4.20
C GLU A 595 -0.55 -7.45 3.00
N LYS A 596 -0.23 -8.75 2.89
CA LYS A 596 -0.76 -9.60 1.83
C LYS A 596 -2.28 -9.80 1.99
N ILE A 597 -2.77 -9.95 3.21
CA ILE A 597 -4.21 -10.07 3.48
C ILE A 597 -4.91 -8.76 3.09
N HIS A 598 -4.46 -7.63 3.61
CA HIS A 598 -5.01 -6.30 3.36
C HIS A 598 -4.97 -5.94 1.86
N ALA A 599 -3.89 -6.24 1.15
CA ALA A 599 -3.80 -5.99 -0.30
C ALA A 599 -4.80 -6.80 -1.14
N ASN A 600 -5.31 -7.93 -0.63
CA ASN A 600 -6.32 -8.74 -1.29
C ASN A 600 -7.76 -8.35 -0.88
N LEU A 601 -7.94 -7.52 0.14
CA LEU A 601 -9.23 -7.02 0.59
C LEU A 601 -9.58 -5.71 -0.14
N LYS A 602 -10.87 -5.50 -0.41
CA LYS A 602 -11.40 -4.28 -1.01
C LYS A 602 -12.11 -3.41 0.03
N PRO A 603 -12.14 -2.07 -0.15
CA PRO A 603 -12.98 -1.21 0.65
C PRO A 603 -14.45 -1.66 0.57
N GLY A 604 -15.04 -2.02 1.71
CA GLY A 604 -16.38 -2.61 1.81
C GLY A 604 -16.39 -4.09 2.21
N ASP A 605 -15.24 -4.79 2.19
CA ASP A 605 -15.13 -6.12 2.78
C ASP A 605 -15.20 -6.05 4.31
N SER A 606 -15.88 -7.01 4.95
CA SER A 606 -16.10 -7.01 6.41
C SER A 606 -14.83 -6.95 7.27
N LEU A 607 -13.69 -7.42 6.76
CA LEU A 607 -12.41 -7.42 7.47
C LEU A 607 -11.49 -6.26 7.08
N TYR A 608 -11.92 -5.35 6.19
CA TYR A 608 -11.03 -4.33 5.62
C TYR A 608 -10.53 -3.34 6.69
N ASP A 609 -11.45 -2.75 7.47
CA ASP A 609 -11.08 -1.78 8.51
C ASP A 609 -10.29 -2.46 9.64
N GLU A 610 -10.67 -3.66 10.05
CA GLU A 610 -9.92 -4.45 11.04
C GLU A 610 -8.50 -4.77 10.55
N ALA A 611 -8.36 -5.13 9.27
CA ALA A 611 -7.06 -5.41 8.66
C ALA A 611 -6.19 -4.15 8.54
N ARG A 612 -6.77 -2.98 8.28
CA ARG A 612 -6.05 -1.69 8.27
C ARG A 612 -5.52 -1.35 9.65
N ASP A 613 -6.38 -1.38 10.66
CA ASP A 613 -5.99 -1.03 12.03
C ASP A 613 -4.94 -2.02 12.56
N LYS A 614 -5.08 -3.31 12.21
CA LYS A 614 -4.09 -4.33 12.55
C LYS A 614 -2.77 -4.17 11.79
N LEU A 615 -2.80 -3.68 10.55
CA LEU A 615 -1.60 -3.38 9.77
C LEU A 615 -0.79 -2.27 10.46
N GLU A 616 -1.44 -1.16 10.83
CA GLU A 616 -0.79 -0.06 11.55
C GLU A 616 -0.17 -0.54 12.89
N GLU A 617 -0.92 -1.32 13.67
CA GLU A 617 -0.42 -1.89 14.93
C GLU A 617 0.82 -2.79 14.71
N LEU A 618 0.80 -3.63 13.68
CA LEU A 618 1.90 -4.55 13.38
C LEU A 618 3.13 -3.82 12.79
N GLU A 619 2.94 -2.71 12.07
CA GLU A 619 4.03 -1.84 11.61
C GLU A 619 4.76 -1.17 12.79
N GLU A 620 4.00 -0.65 13.77
CA GLU A 620 4.58 -0.06 14.98
C GLU A 620 5.34 -1.10 15.80
N ARG A 621 4.76 -2.30 15.99
CA ARG A 621 5.40 -3.41 16.70
C ARG A 621 6.70 -3.85 16.00
N PHE A 622 6.71 -3.94 14.67
CA PHE A 622 7.91 -4.26 13.90
C PHE A 622 9.00 -3.19 14.09
N THR A 623 8.64 -1.91 13.97
CA THR A 623 9.59 -0.80 14.13
C THR A 623 10.20 -0.79 15.53
N LYS A 624 9.39 -1.06 16.56
CA LYS A 624 9.85 -1.18 17.95
C LYS A 624 10.78 -2.38 18.15
N ALA A 625 10.49 -3.52 17.52
CA ALA A 625 11.38 -4.69 17.57
C ALA A 625 12.74 -4.40 16.92
N VAL A 626 12.75 -3.71 15.77
CA VAL A 626 14.00 -3.30 15.08
C VAL A 626 14.80 -2.34 15.97
N SER A 627 14.14 -1.36 16.60
CA SER A 627 14.76 -0.40 17.52
C SER A 627 15.50 -1.09 18.68
N GLY A 628 14.89 -2.15 19.25
CA GLY A 628 15.49 -2.96 20.31
C GLY A 628 16.63 -3.87 19.81
N ALA A 629 16.49 -4.44 18.61
CA ALA A 629 17.46 -5.40 18.06
C ALA A 629 18.76 -4.75 17.57
N PHE A 630 18.73 -3.52 17.04
CA PHE A 630 19.91 -2.84 16.47
C PHE A 630 20.34 -1.65 17.33
N ASN A 631 21.03 -1.94 18.45
CA ASN A 631 21.39 -0.94 19.45
C ASN A 631 22.90 -0.83 19.74
N ARG A 632 23.77 -1.52 18.98
CA ARG A 632 25.22 -1.51 19.18
C ARG A 632 25.96 -1.03 17.94
N LEU A 633 26.79 -0.02 18.12
CA LEU A 633 27.74 0.44 17.12
C LEU A 633 29.11 -0.16 17.38
N PHE A 634 29.78 -0.58 16.31
CA PHE A 634 31.18 -0.97 16.32
C PHE A 634 31.94 -0.09 15.35
N PHE A 635 33.01 0.52 15.84
CA PHE A 635 33.84 1.45 15.08
C PHE A 635 35.33 1.20 15.36
N PRO A 636 36.23 1.58 14.45
CA PRO A 636 37.68 1.38 14.59
C PRO A 636 38.25 2.25 15.73
N GLY A 637 38.80 1.61 16.76
CA GLY A 637 39.49 2.23 17.89
C GLY A 637 40.97 2.47 17.63
N GLY A 638 41.63 3.28 18.47
CA GLY A 638 43.02 3.70 18.27
C GLY A 638 44.07 2.60 18.37
N ASP A 639 43.75 1.47 19.00
CA ASP A 639 44.59 0.26 19.05
C ASP A 639 44.45 -0.63 17.79
N GLY A 640 43.54 -0.27 16.89
CA GLY A 640 43.25 -0.99 15.66
C GLY A 640 42.21 -2.09 15.80
N GLU A 641 41.61 -2.29 16.98
CA GLU A 641 40.46 -3.18 17.18
C GLU A 641 39.11 -2.45 17.04
N LEU A 642 38.01 -3.21 17.00
CA LEU A 642 36.66 -2.66 17.00
C LEU A 642 36.23 -2.33 18.43
N VAL A 643 35.92 -1.06 18.68
CA VAL A 643 35.34 -0.58 19.93
C VAL A 643 33.82 -0.58 19.80
N MET A 644 33.14 -0.95 20.89
CA MET A 644 31.69 -1.01 20.96
C MET A 644 31.13 0.19 21.72
N ALA A 645 30.09 0.82 21.16
CA ALA A 645 29.25 1.80 21.84
C ALA A 645 27.78 1.35 21.78
N THR A 646 27.05 1.54 22.87
CA THR A 646 25.62 1.23 22.96
C THR A 646 24.79 2.50 22.75
N ILE A 647 23.73 2.38 21.94
CA ILE A 647 22.72 3.42 21.75
C ILE A 647 21.69 3.26 22.88
N ASP A 648 21.74 4.18 23.84
CA ASP A 648 20.82 4.17 24.99
C ASP A 648 19.38 4.32 24.50
N ASN A 649 18.47 3.44 24.98
CA ASN A 649 17.06 3.34 24.58
C ASN A 649 16.78 2.83 23.15
N GLY A 650 17.78 2.24 22.49
CA GLY A 650 17.62 1.66 21.16
C GLY A 650 17.56 2.71 20.04
N LEU A 651 17.58 2.24 18.80
CA LEU A 651 17.64 3.13 17.64
C LEU A 651 16.24 3.66 17.31
N SER A 652 16.01 4.97 17.46
CA SER A 652 14.74 5.57 17.04
C SER A 652 14.73 5.90 15.54
N PHE A 653 13.56 5.75 14.91
CA PHE A 653 13.34 6.04 13.50
C PHE A 653 12.45 7.27 13.27
N GLY A 654 12.51 8.27 14.16
CA GLY A 654 11.75 9.52 14.06
C GLY A 654 12.39 10.60 13.16
N GLU A 655 11.88 11.83 13.26
CA GLU A 655 12.42 12.98 12.53
C GLU A 655 13.40 13.82 13.39
N GLY A 656 14.30 14.54 12.71
CA GLY A 656 15.24 15.47 13.34
C GLY A 656 16.21 14.78 14.29
N ASP A 657 16.20 15.20 15.55
CA ASP A 657 17.05 14.68 16.62
C ASP A 657 16.76 13.21 16.99
N TYR A 658 15.57 12.70 16.63
CA TYR A 658 15.15 11.33 16.87
C TYR A 658 15.36 10.41 15.66
N SER A 659 16.01 10.89 14.59
CA SER A 659 16.39 10.04 13.45
C SER A 659 17.59 9.16 13.80
N ALA A 660 17.70 7.98 13.19
CA ALA A 660 18.79 7.04 13.46
C ALA A 660 20.16 7.65 13.14
N GLU A 661 20.26 8.37 12.02
CA GLU A 661 21.50 9.01 11.57
C GLU A 661 22.00 10.05 12.58
N THR A 662 21.13 10.97 13.03
CA THR A 662 21.51 11.98 14.03
C THR A 662 21.92 11.36 15.36
N GLN A 663 21.24 10.29 15.81
CA GLN A 663 21.63 9.58 17.04
C GLN A 663 23.00 8.93 16.92
N ILE A 664 23.29 8.28 15.78
CA ILE A 664 24.59 7.67 15.49
C ILE A 664 25.69 8.75 15.44
N GLU A 665 25.44 9.87 14.74
CA GLU A 665 26.38 10.98 14.61
C GLU A 665 26.70 11.62 15.97
N LYS A 666 25.68 11.89 16.80
CA LYS A 666 25.86 12.43 18.15
C LYS A 666 26.62 11.47 19.06
N LEU A 667 26.35 10.16 18.96
CA LEU A 667 27.06 9.15 19.76
C LEU A 667 28.54 9.08 19.36
N LEU A 668 28.85 9.07 18.06
CA LEU A 668 30.23 9.05 17.55
C LEU A 668 31.00 10.34 17.84
N ALA A 669 30.31 11.49 17.91
CA ALA A 669 30.91 12.78 18.29
C ALA A 669 31.04 12.96 19.82
N SER A 670 30.60 11.99 20.62
CA SER A 670 30.67 12.07 22.08
C SER A 670 31.99 11.51 22.63
N ALA A 671 32.32 11.90 23.86
CA ALA A 671 33.44 11.36 24.61
C ALA A 671 33.37 9.83 24.83
N ARG A 672 32.19 9.21 24.69
CA ARG A 672 32.05 7.73 24.77
C ARG A 672 32.68 7.01 23.59
N CYS A 673 32.82 7.69 22.45
CA CYS A 673 33.48 7.18 21.26
C CYS A 673 34.80 7.90 20.99
N ASP A 674 35.43 8.48 22.02
CA ASP A 674 36.66 9.28 21.90
C ASP A 674 36.59 10.38 20.82
N ASN A 675 35.40 10.97 20.64
CA ASN A 675 35.12 11.95 19.58
C ASN A 675 35.49 11.43 18.18
N LYS A 676 35.20 10.15 17.91
CA LYS A 676 35.51 9.50 16.63
C LYS A 676 35.03 10.32 15.45
N LEU A 677 33.86 10.98 15.54
CA LEU A 677 33.35 11.89 14.50
C LEU A 677 33.54 13.36 14.89
N ALA A 678 34.30 14.08 14.08
CA ALA A 678 34.66 15.50 14.26
C ALA A 678 33.56 16.45 13.74
N LEU A 679 32.35 16.43 14.32
CA LEU A 679 31.26 17.33 13.90
C LEU A 679 31.59 18.83 14.07
N ASP A 680 32.49 19.14 15.00
CA ASP A 680 32.99 20.47 15.35
C ASP A 680 34.21 20.93 14.51
N MET A 681 34.58 20.19 13.45
CA MET A 681 35.81 20.43 12.69
C MET A 681 36.01 21.88 12.24
N THR A 682 34.94 22.55 11.82
CA THR A 682 34.99 23.94 11.35
C THR A 682 35.31 24.93 12.48
N ASP A 683 34.91 24.61 13.71
CA ASP A 683 35.11 25.46 14.88
C ASP A 683 36.52 25.27 15.49
N GLU A 684 37.13 24.09 15.30
CA GLU A 684 38.45 23.73 15.85
C GLU A 684 39.51 23.36 14.80
N LEU A 685 39.50 24.01 13.63
CA LEU A 685 40.45 23.76 12.54
C LEU A 685 41.94 23.66 12.97
N PRO A 686 42.47 24.51 13.89
CA PRO A 686 43.85 24.39 14.35
C PRO A 686 44.21 23.04 14.97
N ASN A 687 43.28 22.43 15.72
CA ASN A 687 43.47 21.14 16.38
C ASN A 687 43.53 20.03 15.32
N TYR A 688 42.59 20.03 14.37
CA TYR A 688 42.53 19.03 13.31
C TYR A 688 43.71 19.12 12.32
N TRP A 689 44.25 20.32 12.05
CA TRP A 689 45.51 20.43 11.28
C TRP A 689 46.70 19.84 12.03
N ALA A 690 46.85 20.14 13.32
CA ALA A 690 47.93 19.58 14.14
C ALA A 690 47.85 18.05 14.21
N MET A 691 46.63 17.51 14.36
CA MET A 691 46.39 16.06 14.28
C MET A 691 46.75 15.51 12.90
N ALA A 692 46.28 16.13 11.81
CA ALA A 692 46.58 15.67 10.45
C ALA A 692 48.08 15.61 10.19
N GLU A 693 48.81 16.67 10.58
CA GLU A 693 50.25 16.76 10.45
C GLU A 693 51.00 15.71 11.29
N THR A 694 50.40 15.22 12.37
CA THR A 694 50.97 14.21 13.26
C THR A 694 50.69 12.78 12.78
N PHE A 695 49.43 12.49 12.45
CA PHE A 695 48.97 11.12 12.14
C PHE A 695 49.06 10.77 10.65
N LEU A 696 48.77 11.72 9.75
CA LEU A 696 48.70 11.43 8.32
C LEU A 696 50.06 11.55 7.61
N TRP A 697 50.91 12.51 8.00
CA TRP A 697 52.24 12.64 7.38
C TRP A 697 53.24 11.59 7.92
N PRO A 698 54.13 11.05 7.08
CA PRO A 698 55.28 10.27 7.55
C PRO A 698 56.19 11.13 8.43
N ALA A 699 56.79 10.55 9.47
CA ALA A 699 57.66 11.29 10.39
C ALA A 699 58.88 11.92 9.69
N SER A 700 59.38 11.31 8.61
CA SER A 700 60.54 11.75 7.84
C SER A 700 60.24 12.76 6.73
N ASP A 701 58.98 12.85 6.28
CA ASP A 701 58.63 13.54 5.05
C ASP A 701 57.63 14.67 5.30
N ARG A 702 57.92 15.83 4.70
CA ARG A 702 57.02 17.00 4.76
C ARG A 702 56.17 17.13 3.50
N ARG A 703 56.62 16.56 2.39
CA ARG A 703 55.98 16.59 1.08
C ARG A 703 55.55 15.18 0.69
N VAL A 704 54.24 14.99 0.51
CA VAL A 704 53.67 13.68 0.17
C VAL A 704 52.56 13.82 -0.88
N PRO A 705 52.31 12.79 -1.71
CA PRO A 705 51.14 12.79 -2.58
C PRO A 705 49.84 12.94 -1.77
N TRP A 706 48.90 13.78 -2.23
CA TRP A 706 47.60 13.93 -1.55
C TRP A 706 46.86 12.60 -1.39
N ARG A 707 46.96 11.72 -2.40
CA ARG A 707 46.34 10.39 -2.40
C ARG A 707 46.82 9.52 -1.24
N ASP A 708 48.07 9.68 -0.80
CA ASP A 708 48.65 8.88 0.28
C ASP A 708 48.11 9.34 1.64
N LEU A 709 47.86 10.64 1.82
CA LEU A 709 47.18 11.16 3.02
C LEU A 709 45.73 10.68 3.09
N VAL A 710 45.02 10.69 1.96
CA VAL A 710 43.66 10.14 1.88
C VAL A 710 43.66 8.65 2.22
N MET A 711 44.62 7.88 1.69
CA MET A 711 44.74 6.45 2.00
C MET A 711 45.07 6.22 3.49
N ARG A 712 45.97 7.01 4.08
CA ARG A 712 46.29 6.93 5.51
C ARG A 712 45.10 7.27 6.39
N ALA A 713 44.33 8.30 6.06
CA ALA A 713 43.11 8.63 6.77
C ALA A 713 42.10 7.48 6.81
N LYS A 714 42.05 6.65 5.75
CA LYS A 714 41.19 5.46 5.66
C LYS A 714 41.77 4.20 6.30
N THR A 715 43.09 4.13 6.49
CA THR A 715 43.77 2.92 6.98
C THR A 715 44.16 3.03 8.45
N ASP A 716 44.40 4.24 8.96
CA ASP A 716 44.81 4.51 10.34
C ASP A 716 43.60 4.74 11.27
N PRO A 717 43.30 3.81 12.19
CA PRO A 717 42.18 3.91 13.13
C PRO A 717 42.30 5.05 14.14
N THR A 718 43.51 5.56 14.43
CA THR A 718 43.68 6.69 15.36
C THR A 718 43.20 8.01 14.77
N TRP A 719 43.05 8.08 13.45
CA TRP A 719 42.55 9.26 12.76
C TRP A 719 41.04 9.42 13.01
N PRO A 720 40.56 10.59 13.51
CA PRO A 720 39.14 10.86 13.62
C PRO A 720 38.49 11.00 12.25
N TRP A 721 37.23 10.62 12.21
CA TRP A 721 36.37 10.78 11.05
C TRP A 721 35.98 12.24 10.87
N LEU A 722 36.33 12.79 9.72
CA LEU A 722 35.83 14.10 9.32
C LEU A 722 34.40 13.98 8.76
N PRO A 723 33.56 15.02 8.92
CA PRO A 723 32.18 15.03 8.43
C PRO A 723 32.10 14.93 6.91
N GLY A 724 31.30 13.97 6.43
CA GLY A 724 30.95 13.84 5.02
C GLY A 724 32.08 13.31 4.14
N ALA A 725 31.77 13.10 2.86
CA ALA A 725 32.74 12.59 1.89
C ALA A 725 33.91 13.53 1.60
N ARG A 726 33.72 14.85 1.84
CA ARG A 726 34.70 15.89 1.52
C ARG A 726 35.40 16.48 2.74
N GLY A 727 35.19 15.92 3.94
CA GLY A 727 35.69 16.52 5.18
C GLY A 727 37.20 16.77 5.15
N LEU A 728 37.98 15.83 4.60
CA LEU A 728 39.44 15.95 4.51
C LEU A 728 39.88 16.98 3.45
N GLU A 729 39.16 17.09 2.34
CA GLU A 729 39.37 18.13 1.33
C GLU A 729 39.01 19.51 1.88
N VAL A 730 37.97 19.65 2.69
CA VAL A 730 37.63 20.93 3.35
C VAL A 730 38.76 21.34 4.29
N LEU A 731 39.26 20.41 5.12
CA LEU A 731 40.39 20.67 6.02
C LEU A 731 41.64 21.12 5.25
N ARG A 732 41.91 20.48 4.10
CA ARG A 732 43.01 20.83 3.19
C ARG A 732 42.84 22.20 2.57
N ASP A 733 41.69 22.47 1.98
CA ASP A 733 41.43 23.71 1.25
C ASP A 733 41.57 24.91 2.20
N GLU A 734 41.15 24.76 3.45
CA GLU A 734 41.32 25.79 4.47
C GLU A 734 42.79 25.96 4.90
N ALA A 735 43.56 24.86 5.01
CA ALA A 735 44.99 24.93 5.26
C ALA A 735 45.77 25.62 4.11
N LEU A 736 45.34 25.41 2.86
CA LEU A 736 45.95 26.04 1.68
C LEU A 736 45.65 27.53 1.62
N LYS A 737 44.40 27.95 1.88
CA LYS A 737 44.01 29.37 1.92
C LYS A 737 44.82 30.17 2.94
N GLN A 738 45.09 29.56 4.10
CA GLN A 738 45.83 30.20 5.18
C GLN A 738 47.36 30.05 5.04
N GLY A 739 47.84 29.45 3.94
CA GLY A 739 49.26 29.27 3.67
C GLY A 739 49.97 28.31 4.62
N ARG A 740 49.23 27.51 5.39
CA ARG A 740 49.78 26.49 6.31
C ARG A 740 50.37 25.32 5.53
N TRP A 741 49.68 24.91 4.46
CA TRP A 741 50.12 23.89 3.51
C TRP A 741 50.36 24.51 2.13
N ARG A 742 51.22 23.88 1.33
CA ARG A 742 51.45 24.25 -0.08
C ARG A 742 51.16 23.05 -0.97
N GLN A 743 50.45 23.28 -2.07
CA GLN A 743 50.21 22.26 -3.10
C GLN A 743 51.13 22.51 -4.29
N HIS A 744 51.81 21.46 -4.73
CA HIS A 744 52.71 21.48 -5.87
C HIS A 744 51.99 21.03 -7.15
N ALA A 745 52.49 21.44 -8.31
CA ALA A 745 51.89 21.13 -9.61
C ALA A 745 51.82 19.62 -9.92
N ASP A 746 52.65 18.82 -9.25
CA ASP A 746 52.68 17.36 -9.35
C ASP A 746 51.73 16.65 -8.36
N GLY A 747 50.81 17.39 -7.72
CA GLY A 747 49.78 16.83 -6.84
C GLY A 747 50.27 16.48 -5.43
N HIS A 748 51.51 16.82 -5.09
CA HIS A 748 52.01 16.68 -3.72
C HIS A 748 51.55 17.84 -2.85
N ILE A 749 51.34 17.55 -1.57
CA ILE A 749 51.08 18.54 -0.54
C ILE A 749 52.22 18.57 0.47
N GLU A 750 52.63 19.77 0.84
CA GLU A 750 53.73 20.03 1.76
C GLU A 750 53.24 20.79 2.99
N LYS A 751 53.59 20.30 4.18
CA LYS A 751 53.36 21.00 5.45
C LYS A 751 54.55 21.89 5.82
N GLY A 752 54.28 23.03 6.44
CA GLY A 752 55.32 23.94 6.91
C GLY A 752 56.20 23.38 8.04
N PRO A 753 57.29 24.08 8.41
CA PRO A 753 57.78 25.34 7.82
C PRO A 753 58.45 25.14 6.46
N PHE A 754 58.23 26.10 5.55
CA PHE A 754 58.78 26.12 4.19
C PHE A 754 60.15 26.84 4.13
N PRO A 755 60.99 26.55 3.13
CA PRO A 755 62.20 27.34 2.86
C PRO A 755 61.88 28.83 2.64
N ALA A 756 62.80 29.72 3.03
CA ALA A 756 62.68 31.14 2.77
C ALA A 756 62.63 31.40 1.25
N GLU A 757 61.70 32.24 0.80
CA GLU A 757 61.56 32.57 -0.61
C GLU A 757 62.75 33.41 -1.10
N LYS A 758 63.11 33.25 -2.37
CA LYS A 758 64.16 34.05 -3.01
C LYS A 758 63.58 35.26 -3.72
N THR A 759 64.41 36.28 -3.98
CA THR A 759 64.02 37.42 -4.81
C THR A 759 63.77 36.98 -6.25
N SER A 760 62.89 37.67 -6.96
CA SER A 760 62.68 37.46 -8.41
C SER A 760 62.12 38.73 -9.05
N VAL A 761 62.23 38.86 -10.37
CA VAL A 761 61.61 39.96 -11.13
C VAL A 761 60.52 39.38 -12.02
N ASN A 762 59.31 39.90 -11.95
CA ASN A 762 58.31 39.66 -12.98
C ASN A 762 58.42 40.75 -14.06
N VAL A 763 58.66 40.36 -15.31
CA VAL A 763 58.88 41.29 -16.43
C VAL A 763 57.66 41.27 -17.34
N THR A 764 57.01 42.43 -17.52
CA THR A 764 55.81 42.59 -18.34
C THR A 764 56.06 43.60 -19.45
N THR A 765 55.86 43.20 -20.71
CA THR A 765 55.93 44.14 -21.84
C THR A 765 54.68 45.05 -21.86
N LEU A 766 54.88 46.37 -21.76
CA LEU A 766 53.78 47.35 -21.78
C LEU A 766 53.41 47.78 -23.20
N SER A 767 54.40 48.12 -24.01
CA SER A 767 54.22 48.49 -25.41
C SER A 767 55.52 48.37 -26.22
N THR A 768 55.40 48.22 -27.54
CA THR A 768 56.52 48.26 -28.48
C THR A 768 56.19 49.24 -29.60
N ASN A 769 57.04 50.24 -29.80
CA ASN A 769 56.91 51.21 -30.86
C ASN A 769 57.37 50.58 -32.19
N ARG A 770 56.43 50.52 -33.15
CA ARG A 770 56.63 49.91 -34.46
C ARG A 770 57.59 50.67 -35.37
N GLU A 771 57.78 51.96 -35.16
CA GLU A 771 58.66 52.79 -36.01
C GLU A 771 60.09 52.82 -35.48
N THR A 772 60.26 52.93 -34.16
CA THR A 772 61.59 53.06 -33.53
C THR A 772 62.18 51.73 -33.06
N GLY A 773 61.36 50.69 -32.88
CA GLY A 773 61.80 49.41 -32.29
C GLY A 773 61.97 49.45 -30.77
N GLU A 774 61.63 50.57 -30.11
CA GLU A 774 61.69 50.71 -28.65
C GLU A 774 60.57 49.91 -27.97
N THR A 775 60.91 49.15 -26.94
CA THR A 775 59.99 48.40 -26.09
C THR A 775 60.02 48.93 -24.66
N ILE A 776 58.84 49.15 -24.08
CA ILE A 776 58.66 49.60 -22.69
C ILE A 776 58.27 48.38 -21.84
N LEU A 777 59.00 48.15 -20.74
CA LEU A 777 58.83 47.06 -19.80
C LEU A 777 58.44 47.57 -18.41
N SER A 778 57.58 46.83 -17.74
CA SER A 778 57.32 46.96 -16.31
C SER A 778 57.95 45.77 -15.58
N LEU A 779 58.79 46.08 -14.60
CA LEU A 779 59.52 45.15 -13.75
C LEU A 779 58.87 45.19 -12.37
N THR A 780 58.33 44.06 -11.90
CA THR A 780 57.76 43.94 -10.57
C THR A 780 58.63 43.00 -9.73
N PRO A 781 59.51 43.54 -8.85
CA PRO A 781 60.30 42.73 -7.94
C PRO A 781 59.39 42.01 -6.94
N ARG A 782 59.70 40.76 -6.63
CA ARG A 782 59.05 39.98 -5.57
C ARG A 782 60.08 39.62 -4.52
N ASN A 783 59.63 39.63 -3.26
CA ASN A 783 60.46 39.28 -2.11
C ASN A 783 61.76 40.11 -2.04
N ALA A 784 61.69 41.40 -2.39
CA ALA A 784 62.85 42.28 -2.51
C ALA A 784 62.79 43.51 -1.57
N GLY A 785 61.98 43.41 -0.51
CA GLY A 785 61.83 44.45 0.50
C GLY A 785 61.09 45.71 0.02
N ASP A 786 61.09 46.75 0.86
CA ASP A 786 60.37 48.00 0.60
C ASP A 786 61.10 48.91 -0.42
N SER A 787 62.35 48.60 -0.78
CA SER A 787 63.17 49.35 -1.73
C SER A 787 63.96 48.40 -2.62
N PRO A 788 63.29 47.69 -3.54
CA PRO A 788 63.92 46.64 -4.34
C PRO A 788 64.92 47.23 -5.33
N ARG A 789 66.09 46.61 -5.45
CA ARG A 789 67.08 46.94 -6.49
C ARG A 789 66.99 45.90 -7.61
N VAL A 790 66.87 46.34 -8.86
CA VAL A 790 66.87 45.46 -10.03
C VAL A 790 68.06 45.81 -10.93
N CYS A 791 68.96 44.87 -11.14
CA CYS A 791 70.07 45.01 -12.09
C CYS A 791 69.70 44.39 -13.43
N VAL A 792 70.23 44.93 -14.54
CA VAL A 792 69.95 44.48 -15.90
C VAL A 792 71.23 44.24 -16.71
N LEU A 793 71.25 43.16 -17.50
CA LEU A 793 72.32 42.88 -18.46
C LEU A 793 71.77 42.17 -19.71
N LYS A 794 72.52 42.20 -20.82
CA LYS A 794 72.16 41.48 -22.06
C LYS A 794 72.44 39.96 -21.99
N THR A 795 73.08 39.49 -20.93
CA THR A 795 73.48 38.08 -20.75
C THR A 795 73.05 37.56 -19.38
N ASN A 796 72.94 36.25 -19.23
CA ASN A 796 72.55 35.61 -17.96
C ASN A 796 73.55 35.78 -16.81
N ALA A 797 74.68 36.47 -17.03
CA ALA A 797 75.69 36.73 -16.02
C ALA A 797 75.43 38.01 -15.19
N VAL A 798 74.20 38.55 -15.23
CA VAL A 798 73.83 39.74 -14.46
C VAL A 798 74.06 39.54 -12.97
N SER A 799 74.63 40.56 -12.34
CA SER A 799 75.10 40.58 -10.96
C SER A 799 74.72 41.90 -10.29
N GLU A 800 74.97 41.99 -8.98
CA GLU A 800 74.68 43.19 -8.19
C GLU A 800 75.54 44.42 -8.56
N GLN A 801 76.56 44.22 -9.40
CA GLN A 801 77.48 45.27 -9.85
C GLN A 801 77.07 45.89 -11.20
N ASP A 802 76.09 45.28 -11.88
CA ASP A 802 75.61 45.72 -13.20
C ASP A 802 74.61 46.88 -13.09
N GLU A 803 74.26 47.44 -14.25
CA GLU A 803 73.38 48.60 -14.38
C GLU A 803 72.06 48.40 -13.62
N GLN A 804 71.77 49.30 -12.68
CA GLN A 804 70.52 49.29 -11.94
C GLN A 804 69.43 49.98 -12.76
N VAL A 805 68.24 49.38 -12.79
CA VAL A 805 67.07 49.97 -13.44
C VAL A 805 66.52 51.12 -12.59
N ASP A 806 66.53 52.32 -13.15
CA ASP A 806 66.05 53.54 -12.48
C ASP A 806 64.52 53.64 -12.40
N ASN A 807 63.81 53.15 -13.43
CA ASN A 807 62.36 53.15 -13.49
C ASN A 807 61.84 51.74 -13.72
N LEU A 808 61.31 51.12 -12.66
CA LEU A 808 60.74 49.78 -12.70
C LEU A 808 59.39 49.74 -13.42
N GLU A 809 58.66 50.84 -13.53
CA GLU A 809 57.35 50.86 -14.18
C GLU A 809 57.45 51.05 -15.70
N GLU A 810 58.45 51.81 -16.18
CA GLU A 810 58.67 52.11 -17.60
C GLU A 810 60.14 51.98 -18.03
N TYR A 811 60.70 50.78 -17.94
CA TYR A 811 62.05 50.52 -18.47
C TYR A 811 62.03 50.43 -20.01
N ARG A 812 62.76 51.31 -20.69
CA ARG A 812 62.78 51.41 -22.15
C ARG A 812 64.02 50.74 -22.73
N THR A 813 63.84 49.90 -23.74
CA THR A 813 64.95 49.21 -24.40
C THR A 813 64.70 48.96 -25.87
N THR A 814 65.76 48.93 -26.67
CA THR A 814 65.74 48.46 -28.07
C THR A 814 66.38 47.07 -28.21
N GLU A 815 66.87 46.50 -27.10
CA GLU A 815 67.50 45.18 -27.08
C GLU A 815 66.46 44.07 -27.23
N ALA A 816 66.84 42.99 -27.91
CA ALA A 816 65.97 41.85 -28.10
C ALA A 816 66.01 40.84 -26.94
N THR A 817 66.99 40.93 -26.04
CA THR A 817 67.14 40.02 -24.89
C THR A 817 67.80 40.74 -23.72
N LEU A 818 67.22 40.59 -22.53
CA LEU A 818 67.73 41.14 -21.27
C LEU A 818 67.52 40.15 -20.13
N TYR A 819 68.35 40.25 -19.10
CA TYR A 819 68.28 39.48 -17.87
C TYR A 819 68.20 40.44 -16.69
N PHE A 820 67.21 40.24 -15.82
CA PHE A 820 66.92 41.09 -14.67
C PHE A 820 67.15 40.36 -13.35
N LEU A 821 67.96 40.93 -12.46
CA LEU A 821 68.24 40.36 -11.13
C LEU A 821 67.64 41.25 -10.05
N ALA A 822 66.68 40.72 -9.27
CA ALA A 822 66.15 41.41 -8.09
C ALA A 822 67.04 41.16 -6.88
N ILE A 823 67.34 42.21 -6.11
CA ILE A 823 68.12 42.15 -4.87
C ILE A 823 67.28 42.79 -3.77
N ASP A 824 67.12 42.05 -2.67
CA ASP A 824 66.46 42.55 -1.46
C ASP A 824 67.41 43.46 -0.69
N SER A 825 67.11 44.75 -0.67
CA SER A 825 67.91 45.74 0.06
C SER A 825 67.82 45.58 1.58
N SER A 826 66.82 44.85 2.10
CA SER A 826 66.64 44.58 3.53
C SER A 826 67.42 43.35 4.01
N GLY A 827 67.94 42.52 3.10
CA GLY A 827 68.64 41.28 3.41
C GLY A 827 67.77 40.17 4.03
N LYS A 828 66.44 40.31 3.98
CA LYS A 828 65.48 39.35 4.53
C LYS A 828 65.32 38.12 3.64
N TYR A 829 65.43 38.28 2.33
CA TYR A 829 65.32 37.22 1.34
C TYR A 829 66.65 37.01 0.61
N GLN A 830 66.95 35.77 0.24
CA GLN A 830 68.15 35.44 -0.53
C GLN A 830 67.97 35.84 -2.01
N THR A 831 69.04 36.32 -2.64
CA THR A 831 69.02 36.66 -4.08
C THR A 831 68.71 35.42 -4.93
N GLY A 832 67.71 35.52 -5.80
CA GLY A 832 67.31 34.48 -6.75
C GLY A 832 68.10 34.52 -8.06
N GLU A 833 67.71 33.65 -9.00
CA GLU A 833 68.31 33.60 -10.34
C GLU A 833 67.81 34.77 -11.22
N PRO A 834 68.60 35.23 -12.21
CA PRO A 834 68.16 36.25 -13.15
C PRO A 834 66.91 35.87 -13.96
N THR A 835 65.94 36.77 -14.06
CA THR A 835 64.78 36.61 -14.94
C THR A 835 65.15 37.02 -16.37
N ARG A 836 65.12 36.07 -17.30
CA ARG A 836 65.30 36.31 -18.74
C ARG A 836 64.03 36.92 -19.36
N TRP A 837 64.20 37.96 -20.16
CA TRP A 837 63.19 38.56 -21.01
C TRP A 837 63.67 38.61 -22.46
N THR A 838 62.75 38.36 -23.39
CA THR A 838 62.98 38.37 -24.83
C THR A 838 61.93 39.22 -25.53
N ALA A 839 62.34 40.07 -26.47
CA ALA A 839 61.42 40.84 -27.29
C ALA A 839 60.66 39.95 -28.27
N ASP A 840 59.39 40.26 -28.54
CA ASP A 840 58.66 39.61 -29.63
C ASP A 840 58.99 40.28 -30.98
N LEU A 841 59.56 39.52 -31.92
CA LEU A 841 59.91 40.01 -33.24
C LEU A 841 58.67 40.10 -34.13
N THR A 842 58.41 41.24 -34.78
CA THR A 842 57.28 41.39 -35.71
C THR A 842 57.80 41.61 -37.12
N ILE A 843 57.65 40.60 -37.99
CA ILE A 843 58.00 40.67 -39.42
C ILE A 843 56.81 41.25 -40.20
N ARG A 844 57.06 42.28 -40.98
CA ARG A 844 56.09 42.96 -41.86
C ARG A 844 56.59 42.93 -43.29
N HIS A 845 55.67 42.98 -44.24
CA HIS A 845 55.97 43.03 -45.65
C HIS A 845 55.09 44.05 -46.37
N GLU A 846 55.60 44.66 -47.43
CA GLU A 846 54.87 45.58 -48.29
C GLU A 846 55.19 45.27 -49.76
N LEU A 847 54.14 45.23 -50.59
CA LEU A 847 54.25 44.89 -52.01
C LEU A 847 54.18 46.16 -52.87
N HIS A 848 55.28 46.48 -53.54
CA HIS A 848 55.40 47.64 -54.44
C HIS A 848 55.16 47.23 -55.88
N LYS A 849 54.14 47.81 -56.53
CA LYS A 849 53.92 47.65 -57.98
C LYS A 849 54.93 48.53 -58.74
N VAL A 850 55.76 47.90 -59.56
CA VAL A 850 56.75 48.58 -60.41
C VAL A 850 56.41 48.31 -61.89
N ALA A 851 56.94 49.14 -62.80
CA ALA A 851 56.59 49.06 -64.23
C ALA A 851 56.83 47.67 -64.87
N ASP A 852 57.72 46.86 -64.29
CA ASP A 852 58.14 45.55 -64.82
C ASP A 852 57.88 44.39 -63.82
N GLY A 853 56.90 44.54 -62.91
CA GLY A 853 56.50 43.48 -61.97
C GLY A 853 56.14 43.98 -60.57
N ARG A 854 56.33 43.12 -59.56
CA ARG A 854 56.04 43.44 -58.15
C ARG A 854 57.29 43.18 -57.31
N LYS A 855 57.67 44.13 -56.46
CA LYS A 855 58.77 43.97 -55.49
C LYS A 855 58.22 43.87 -54.07
N LEU A 856 58.84 43.06 -53.24
CA LEU A 856 58.47 42.89 -51.84
C LEU A 856 59.54 43.50 -50.93
N GLU A 857 59.11 44.39 -50.05
CA GLU A 857 59.91 44.97 -48.97
C GLU A 857 59.60 44.25 -47.66
N LEU A 858 60.61 43.88 -46.89
CA LEU A 858 60.50 43.29 -45.55
C LEU A 858 61.01 44.27 -44.48
N ARG A 859 60.33 44.29 -43.32
CA ARG A 859 60.75 45.04 -42.13
C ARG A 859 60.51 44.21 -40.87
N CYS A 860 61.44 44.23 -39.92
CA CYS A 860 61.27 43.60 -38.60
C CYS A 860 61.31 44.64 -37.48
N THR A 861 60.51 44.44 -36.44
CA THR A 861 60.50 45.27 -35.22
C THR A 861 60.50 44.40 -33.98
N PRO A 862 61.46 44.57 -33.04
CA PRO A 862 62.70 45.35 -33.15
C PRO A 862 63.57 44.93 -34.35
N ALA A 863 64.58 45.74 -34.68
CA ALA A 863 65.46 45.48 -35.82
C ALA A 863 66.16 44.11 -35.66
N ALA A 864 66.11 43.30 -36.71
CA ALA A 864 66.64 41.93 -36.71
C ALA A 864 67.30 41.61 -38.05
N GLU A 865 68.29 40.72 -38.05
CA GLU A 865 68.81 40.13 -39.29
C GLU A 865 67.72 39.24 -39.89
N MET A 866 67.31 39.50 -41.13
CA MET A 866 66.28 38.72 -41.82
C MET A 866 66.85 37.93 -42.99
N ARG A 867 66.44 36.67 -43.12
CA ARG A 867 66.71 35.81 -44.28
C ARG A 867 65.40 35.28 -44.85
N TYR A 868 65.34 35.07 -46.17
CA TYR A 868 64.11 34.66 -46.84
C TYR A 868 64.29 33.56 -47.88
N SER A 869 63.20 32.83 -48.15
CA SER A 869 63.11 31.80 -49.19
C SER A 869 61.75 31.88 -49.91
N LEU A 870 61.78 31.78 -51.25
CA LEU A 870 60.60 31.71 -52.12
C LEU A 870 60.36 30.31 -52.71
N ASP A 871 61.32 29.40 -52.59
CA ASP A 871 61.30 28.04 -53.15
C ASP A 871 60.94 26.97 -52.11
N GLY A 872 60.64 27.38 -50.88
CA GLY A 872 60.24 26.50 -49.78
C GLY A 872 61.41 25.92 -48.97
N THR A 873 62.65 26.33 -49.25
CA THR A 873 63.81 26.00 -48.40
C THR A 873 63.73 26.65 -47.02
N ASN A 874 64.46 26.10 -46.04
CA ASN A 874 64.45 26.62 -44.67
C ASN A 874 64.95 28.08 -44.67
N PRO A 875 64.14 29.05 -44.22
CA PRO A 875 64.50 30.47 -44.31
C PRO A 875 65.74 30.84 -43.49
N LYS A 876 66.15 30.03 -42.50
CA LYS A 876 67.40 30.26 -41.75
C LYS A 876 68.65 30.11 -42.62
N GLU A 877 68.58 29.28 -43.65
CA GLU A 877 69.62 29.05 -44.65
C GLU A 877 69.33 29.80 -45.97
N GLY A 878 68.24 30.59 -45.99
CA GLY A 878 67.80 31.35 -47.15
C GLY A 878 68.66 32.57 -47.46
N THR A 879 68.19 33.36 -48.42
CA THR A 879 68.89 34.56 -48.90
C THR A 879 68.82 35.68 -47.86
N LEU A 880 69.94 36.33 -47.56
CA LEU A 880 69.98 37.48 -46.66
C LEU A 880 69.19 38.65 -47.26
N TYR A 881 68.27 39.23 -46.47
CA TYR A 881 67.50 40.39 -46.89
C TYR A 881 68.31 41.68 -46.67
N SER A 882 68.64 42.37 -47.77
CA SER A 882 69.30 43.69 -47.74
C SER A 882 68.50 44.79 -48.43
N GLU A 883 67.64 44.45 -49.40
CA GLU A 883 66.82 45.40 -50.18
C GLU A 883 65.55 44.74 -50.76
N PRO A 884 64.53 45.51 -51.20
CA PRO A 884 63.32 44.95 -51.78
C PRO A 884 63.58 44.10 -53.04
N PHE A 885 63.07 42.86 -53.07
CA PHE A 885 63.33 41.87 -54.12
C PHE A 885 62.10 41.57 -54.99
N ALA A 886 62.29 41.09 -56.22
CA ALA A 886 61.19 40.81 -57.15
C ALA A 886 60.46 39.50 -56.78
N VAL A 887 59.12 39.50 -56.91
CA VAL A 887 58.27 38.33 -56.66
C VAL A 887 57.43 37.96 -57.89
N PRO A 888 57.14 36.65 -58.11
CA PRO A 888 56.37 36.20 -59.27
C PRO A 888 54.95 36.80 -59.35
N ALA A 889 54.37 36.82 -60.56
CA ALA A 889 52.98 37.25 -60.78
C ALA A 889 51.94 36.21 -60.28
N SER A 890 52.32 34.94 -60.20
CA SER A 890 51.52 33.87 -59.59
C SER A 890 51.55 33.94 -58.06
N ALA A 891 50.54 33.35 -57.41
CA ALA A 891 50.55 33.20 -55.97
C ALA A 891 51.82 32.45 -55.52
N SER A 892 52.51 32.97 -54.50
CA SER A 892 53.77 32.40 -53.99
C SER A 892 53.83 32.49 -52.47
N THR A 893 54.56 31.58 -51.84
CA THR A 893 54.76 31.59 -50.39
C THR A 893 56.18 32.05 -50.10
N LEU A 894 56.31 33.04 -49.22
CA LEU A 894 57.57 33.52 -48.70
C LEU A 894 57.78 33.01 -47.28
N LEU A 895 58.91 32.38 -47.03
CA LEU A 895 59.38 32.05 -45.68
C LEU A 895 60.43 33.08 -45.27
N VAL A 896 60.31 33.65 -44.07
CA VAL A 896 61.25 34.64 -43.51
C VAL A 896 61.70 34.20 -42.13
N ALA A 897 63.00 34.26 -41.84
CA ALA A 897 63.58 34.05 -40.53
C ALA A 897 64.22 35.36 -40.05
N ALA A 898 63.78 35.88 -38.91
CA ALA A 898 64.35 37.05 -38.25
C ALA A 898 65.11 36.62 -36.98
N LYS A 899 66.31 37.17 -36.76
CA LYS A 899 67.13 36.91 -35.58
C LYS A 899 67.63 38.21 -34.93
N ALA A 900 67.40 38.36 -33.64
CA ALA A 900 67.95 39.44 -32.83
C ALA A 900 68.23 38.94 -31.39
N GLY A 901 69.46 39.15 -30.91
CA GLY A 901 69.89 38.62 -29.61
C GLY A 901 69.78 37.08 -29.56
N GLU A 902 69.13 36.57 -28.52
CA GLU A 902 68.84 35.14 -28.36
C GLU A 902 67.46 34.73 -28.94
N VAL A 903 66.78 35.65 -29.63
CA VAL A 903 65.43 35.44 -30.18
C VAL A 903 65.51 35.15 -31.68
N GLU A 904 64.80 34.11 -32.10
CA GLU A 904 64.60 33.77 -33.51
C GLU A 904 63.11 33.62 -33.78
N LYS A 905 62.60 34.24 -34.86
CA LYS A 905 61.22 34.08 -35.31
C LYS A 905 61.19 33.71 -36.79
N VAL A 906 60.36 32.73 -37.13
CA VAL A 906 60.10 32.34 -38.51
C VAL A 906 58.67 32.72 -38.86
N ALA A 907 58.46 33.37 -40.00
CA ALA A 907 57.14 33.73 -40.52
C ALA A 907 56.95 33.14 -41.93
N LYS A 908 55.72 32.67 -42.19
CA LYS A 908 55.25 32.26 -43.51
C LYS A 908 54.27 33.31 -44.01
N ILE A 909 54.56 33.90 -45.16
CA ILE A 909 53.79 34.99 -45.76
C ILE A 909 53.26 34.51 -47.10
N SER A 910 51.95 34.61 -47.32
CA SER A 910 51.33 34.27 -48.61
C SER A 910 51.25 35.52 -49.49
N ILE A 911 51.82 35.45 -50.69
CA ILE A 911 51.80 36.52 -51.69
C ILE A 911 50.73 36.17 -52.72
N PRO A 912 49.64 36.96 -52.84
CA PRO A 912 48.54 36.67 -53.77
C PRO A 912 48.93 36.86 -55.24
N ALA A 913 48.18 36.22 -56.15
CA ALA A 913 48.32 36.43 -57.59
C ALA A 913 47.91 37.86 -57.98
N ASP A 914 48.45 38.39 -59.07
CA ASP A 914 48.18 39.77 -59.50
C ASP A 914 46.70 39.98 -59.88
N GLY A 915 45.98 40.83 -59.13
CA GLY A 915 44.58 41.21 -59.39
C GLY A 915 43.48 40.51 -58.55
N ASP A 916 43.83 39.72 -57.53
CA ASP A 916 42.83 39.03 -56.68
C ASP A 916 42.71 39.68 -55.28
N ASP A 917 41.67 40.50 -55.07
CA ASP A 917 41.38 41.22 -53.82
C ASP A 917 40.21 40.58 -53.01
N ARG A 918 39.76 39.36 -53.35
CA ARG A 918 38.56 38.76 -52.72
C ARG A 918 38.92 37.89 -51.49
N VAL A 919 38.35 38.22 -50.33
CA VAL A 919 38.42 37.36 -49.12
C VAL A 919 37.38 36.24 -49.24
N ASN A 920 37.83 35.00 -49.45
CA ASN A 920 36.95 33.83 -49.47
C ASN A 920 37.06 33.10 -48.12
N ILE A 921 35.95 33.03 -47.36
CA ILE A 921 35.88 32.37 -46.04
C ILE A 921 35.06 31.10 -46.18
N ASP A 922 35.68 29.94 -45.95
CA ASP A 922 34.99 28.66 -45.83
C ASP A 922 34.25 28.59 -44.51
N ILE A 923 32.91 28.60 -44.56
CA ILE A 923 32.07 28.64 -43.36
C ILE A 923 32.19 27.39 -42.47
N THR A 924 32.73 26.29 -43.00
CA THR A 924 32.76 24.99 -42.30
C THR A 924 34.10 24.69 -41.62
N LYS A 925 35.15 25.46 -41.93
CA LYS A 925 36.50 25.25 -41.39
C LYS A 925 36.81 26.23 -40.26
N PRO A 926 37.59 25.83 -39.25
CA PRO A 926 38.13 26.74 -38.26
C PRO A 926 38.78 27.95 -38.91
N ALA A 927 38.60 29.11 -38.29
CA ALA A 927 39.07 30.36 -38.84
C ALA A 927 39.67 31.22 -37.74
N ARG A 928 40.69 32.00 -38.09
CA ARG A 928 41.42 32.84 -37.16
C ARG A 928 41.57 34.25 -37.71
N ILE A 929 41.36 35.24 -36.82
CA ILE A 929 41.83 36.60 -37.05
C ILE A 929 43.24 36.68 -36.43
N PRO A 930 44.29 36.94 -37.24
CA PRO A 930 45.65 36.96 -36.76
C PRO A 930 45.91 38.15 -35.83
N GLU A 931 46.95 38.03 -35.02
CA GLU A 931 47.34 39.00 -33.98
C GLU A 931 47.75 40.37 -34.58
N THR A 932 48.04 40.40 -35.88
CA THR A 932 48.35 41.60 -36.65
C THR A 932 47.16 42.56 -36.76
N LYS A 933 45.92 42.05 -36.63
CA LYS A 933 44.69 42.83 -36.69
C LYS A 933 44.17 43.14 -35.29
N ARG A 934 44.31 44.41 -34.87
CA ARG A 934 43.72 44.91 -33.62
C ARG A 934 42.21 45.11 -33.80
N ILE A 935 41.43 44.63 -32.83
CA ILE A 935 39.98 44.80 -32.79
C ILE A 935 39.62 45.65 -31.58
N ALA A 936 38.90 46.74 -31.80
CA ALA A 936 38.41 47.63 -30.75
C ALA A 936 36.88 47.62 -30.77
N ILE A 937 36.29 47.23 -29.65
CA ILE A 937 34.85 47.25 -29.40
C ILE A 937 34.61 48.39 -28.41
N ASP A 938 34.05 49.48 -28.93
CA ASP A 938 34.11 50.81 -28.35
C ASP A 938 32.89 51.22 -27.53
N ASN A 939 31.86 50.38 -27.48
CA ASN A 939 30.67 50.62 -26.65
C ASN A 939 30.18 49.36 -25.92
N THR A 940 29.45 49.60 -24.83
CA THR A 940 28.89 48.55 -23.96
C THR A 940 27.94 47.62 -24.73
N ASP A 941 27.08 48.18 -25.58
CA ASP A 941 26.05 47.40 -26.29
C ASP A 941 26.65 46.37 -27.25
N LYS A 942 27.71 46.71 -27.99
CA LYS A 942 28.42 45.77 -28.85
C LYS A 942 29.16 44.72 -28.04
N VAL A 943 29.81 45.10 -26.92
CA VAL A 943 30.49 44.15 -26.04
C VAL A 943 29.52 43.08 -25.54
N PHE A 944 28.39 43.48 -24.96
CA PHE A 944 27.39 42.53 -24.48
C PHE A 944 26.61 41.86 -25.62
N GLY A 945 26.43 42.50 -26.77
CA GLY A 945 25.86 41.88 -27.96
C GLY A 945 26.70 40.70 -28.44
N ILE A 946 28.02 40.83 -28.43
CA ILE A 946 28.96 39.74 -28.77
C ILE A 946 28.91 38.66 -27.70
N ILE A 947 29.01 39.02 -26.42
CA ILE A 947 28.95 38.05 -25.31
C ILE A 947 27.65 37.23 -25.38
N ASN A 948 26.50 37.88 -25.55
CA ASN A 948 25.21 37.20 -25.61
C ASN A 948 25.10 36.28 -26.82
N THR A 949 25.50 36.75 -28.00
CA THR A 949 25.43 35.97 -29.26
C THR A 949 26.28 34.71 -29.19
N PHE A 950 27.44 34.79 -28.56
CA PHE A 950 28.45 33.72 -28.53
C PHE A 950 28.64 33.08 -27.15
N SER A 951 27.77 33.35 -26.18
CA SER A 951 27.83 32.83 -24.80
C SER A 951 27.88 31.29 -24.73
N GLY A 952 27.25 30.60 -25.69
CA GLY A 952 27.27 29.14 -25.83
C GLY A 952 28.39 28.56 -26.71
N ARG A 953 29.34 29.38 -27.17
CA ARG A 953 30.45 28.97 -28.07
C ARG A 953 31.80 28.99 -27.33
N PRO A 954 32.13 27.94 -26.55
CA PRO A 954 33.40 27.86 -25.83
C PRO A 954 34.62 27.69 -26.75
N ASP A 955 34.39 27.43 -28.04
CA ASP A 955 35.41 27.31 -29.08
C ASP A 955 36.00 28.66 -29.52
N ILE A 956 35.40 29.78 -29.13
CA ILE A 956 35.91 31.13 -29.44
C ILE A 956 36.89 31.58 -28.34
N HIS A 957 38.14 31.79 -28.75
CA HIS A 957 39.22 32.14 -27.84
C HIS A 957 39.85 33.49 -28.24
N LEU A 958 39.85 34.41 -27.28
CA LEU A 958 40.42 35.75 -27.44
C LEU A 958 41.74 35.85 -26.67
N ARG A 959 42.77 36.42 -27.30
CA ARG A 959 44.07 36.65 -26.68
C ARG A 959 44.39 38.14 -26.62
N GLY A 960 45.16 38.57 -25.63
CA GLY A 960 45.56 39.97 -25.48
C GLY A 960 44.37 40.89 -25.24
N VAL A 961 43.44 40.47 -24.39
CA VAL A 961 42.19 41.19 -24.10
C VAL A 961 42.42 42.27 -23.05
N MET A 962 42.02 43.49 -23.38
CA MET A 962 42.02 44.64 -22.50
C MET A 962 40.59 45.10 -22.30
N ILE A 963 40.13 45.11 -21.06
CA ILE A 963 38.80 45.57 -20.66
C ILE A 963 38.96 46.90 -19.94
N VAL A 964 38.20 47.90 -20.35
CA VAL A 964 38.10 49.20 -19.67
C VAL A 964 36.66 49.34 -19.19
N ILE A 965 36.49 49.60 -17.90
CA ILE A 965 35.17 49.72 -17.24
C ILE A 965 35.10 51.10 -16.57
N GLY A 966 34.14 51.93 -16.98
CA GLY A 966 33.97 53.31 -16.55
C GLY A 966 34.69 54.34 -17.44
N GLU A 967 34.55 55.62 -17.10
CA GLU A 967 35.09 56.75 -17.86
C GLU A 967 35.95 57.66 -16.97
N GLY A 968 36.94 58.34 -17.57
CA GLY A 968 37.77 59.33 -16.89
C GLY A 968 38.74 58.73 -15.86
N GLU A 969 39.07 59.49 -14.82
CA GLU A 969 40.07 59.15 -13.79
C GLU A 969 39.65 58.00 -12.86
N HIS A 970 38.37 57.58 -12.90
CA HIS A 970 37.82 56.49 -12.09
C HIS A 970 37.64 55.18 -12.88
N GLY A 971 38.04 55.16 -14.15
CA GLY A 971 37.97 53.96 -14.98
C GLY A 971 38.93 52.87 -14.50
N VAL A 972 38.44 51.63 -14.44
CA VAL A 972 39.26 50.46 -14.14
C VAL A 972 39.67 49.76 -15.43
N GLN A 973 40.97 49.54 -15.58
CA GLN A 973 41.53 48.81 -16.71
C GLN A 973 42.04 47.43 -16.26
N ILE A 974 41.52 46.38 -16.88
CA ILE A 974 41.99 45.01 -16.69
C ILE A 974 42.69 44.56 -17.98
N ARG A 975 43.92 44.05 -17.84
CA ARG A 975 44.70 43.53 -18.98
C ARG A 975 44.97 42.04 -18.79
N PHE A 976 44.44 41.25 -19.71
CA PHE A 976 44.81 39.86 -19.87
C PHE A 976 45.81 39.78 -21.02
N ASN A 977 47.06 39.38 -20.70
CA ASN A 977 48.16 39.33 -21.66
C ASN A 977 47.97 38.17 -22.65
N GLU A 978 48.89 37.21 -22.76
CA GLU A 978 48.75 36.09 -23.71
C GLU A 978 47.68 35.05 -23.33
N ARG A 979 46.99 35.25 -22.21
CA ARG A 979 45.97 34.30 -21.72
C ARG A 979 44.80 34.25 -22.69
N GLU A 980 44.50 33.04 -23.16
CA GLU A 980 43.26 32.78 -23.89
C GLU A 980 42.06 32.90 -22.95
N LEU A 981 41.09 33.71 -23.37
CA LEU A 981 39.84 33.90 -22.67
C LEU A 981 38.68 33.50 -23.55
N THR A 982 37.69 32.87 -22.92
CA THR A 982 36.35 32.76 -23.47
C THR A 982 35.56 34.03 -23.18
N LEU A 983 34.47 34.24 -23.92
CA LEU A 983 33.57 35.38 -23.68
C LEU A 983 32.91 35.32 -22.29
N ALA A 984 32.61 34.12 -21.77
CA ALA A 984 32.09 33.94 -20.41
C ALA A 984 33.08 34.37 -19.32
N ALA A 985 34.39 34.17 -19.54
CA ALA A 985 35.42 34.64 -18.62
C ALA A 985 35.52 36.17 -18.63
N ILE A 986 35.40 36.80 -19.82
CA ILE A 986 35.35 38.25 -19.98
C ILE A 986 34.13 38.83 -19.26
N GLU A 987 32.95 38.22 -19.41
CA GLU A 987 31.71 38.63 -18.72
C GLU A 987 31.85 38.53 -17.20
N THR A 988 32.42 37.43 -16.70
CA THR A 988 32.65 37.22 -15.26
C THR A 988 33.59 38.29 -14.69
N ALA A 989 34.66 38.63 -15.42
CA ALA A 989 35.59 39.69 -15.03
C ALA A 989 34.92 41.07 -15.01
N ILE A 990 34.08 41.38 -16.00
CA ILE A 990 33.31 42.63 -16.04
C ILE A 990 32.38 42.73 -14.82
N ARG A 991 31.62 41.67 -14.53
CA ARG A 991 30.69 41.64 -13.39
C ARG A 991 31.42 41.83 -12.06
N GLY A 992 32.50 41.08 -11.82
CA GLY A 992 33.26 41.17 -10.58
C GLY A 992 33.86 42.55 -10.35
N VAL A 993 34.33 43.23 -11.41
CA VAL A 993 34.85 44.59 -11.27
C VAL A 993 33.74 45.61 -11.10
N ARG A 994 32.61 45.50 -11.80
CA ARG A 994 31.44 46.36 -11.56
C ARG A 994 30.92 46.26 -10.13
N GLU A 995 30.86 45.05 -9.58
CA GLU A 995 30.50 44.82 -8.18
C GLU A 995 31.52 45.45 -7.22
N ALA A 996 32.82 45.28 -7.49
CA ALA A 996 33.88 45.82 -6.66
C ALA A 996 33.93 47.37 -6.65
N ILE A 997 33.60 48.03 -7.77
CA ILE A 997 33.53 49.49 -7.85
C ILE A 997 32.16 50.05 -7.43
N GLY A 998 31.15 49.20 -7.21
CA GLY A 998 29.81 49.60 -6.81
C GLY A 998 28.98 50.29 -7.92
N ASP A 999 29.33 50.08 -9.19
CA ASP A 999 28.59 50.62 -10.35
C ASP A 999 28.32 49.51 -11.39
N GLU A 1000 27.10 48.97 -11.35
CA GLU A 1000 26.65 47.91 -12.25
C GLU A 1000 26.43 48.39 -13.70
N HIS A 1001 26.37 49.71 -13.92
CA HIS A 1001 26.08 50.32 -15.22
C HIS A 1001 27.28 51.01 -15.87
N ALA A 1002 28.47 50.96 -15.24
CA ALA A 1002 29.70 51.52 -15.78
C ALA A 1002 29.93 51.09 -17.24
N SER A 1003 30.29 52.04 -18.11
CA SER A 1003 30.50 51.79 -19.55
C SER A 1003 31.64 50.79 -19.76
N VAL A 1004 31.56 49.95 -20.80
CA VAL A 1004 32.54 48.89 -21.05
C VAL A 1004 33.09 49.00 -22.46
N GLN A 1005 34.41 48.96 -22.57
CA GLN A 1005 35.13 48.86 -23.83
C GLN A 1005 36.08 47.68 -23.79
N VAL A 1006 36.18 46.95 -24.90
CA VAL A 1006 37.07 45.80 -25.04
C VAL A 1006 37.98 45.99 -26.24
N THR A 1007 39.28 45.90 -26.02
CA THR A 1007 40.29 45.86 -27.09
C THR A 1007 40.97 44.50 -27.11
N ILE A 1008 41.07 43.89 -28.29
CA ILE A 1008 41.71 42.59 -28.52
C ILE A 1008 42.94 42.83 -29.38
N ARG A 1009 44.11 42.39 -28.88
CA ARG A 1009 45.40 42.60 -29.54
C ARG A 1009 46.12 41.31 -29.93
N GLY A 1010 45.79 40.17 -29.33
CA GLY A 1010 46.46 38.88 -29.55
C GLY A 1010 45.74 37.97 -30.56
N GLY A 1011 44.82 38.50 -31.36
CA GLY A 1011 44.02 37.72 -32.32
C GLY A 1011 42.85 36.98 -31.68
N ILE A 1012 42.05 36.34 -32.55
CA ILE A 1012 40.84 35.59 -32.16
C ILE A 1012 40.77 34.29 -32.95
N ASN A 1013 40.57 33.18 -32.25
CA ASN A 1013 40.33 31.87 -32.84
C ASN A 1013 38.83 31.55 -32.81
N PHE A 1014 38.31 31.02 -33.91
CA PHE A 1014 36.93 30.58 -34.06
C PHE A 1014 36.89 29.10 -34.47
N GLY A 1015 35.95 28.33 -33.92
CA GLY A 1015 35.79 26.92 -34.30
C GLY A 1015 35.32 26.71 -35.74
N ASP A 1016 34.70 27.72 -36.36
CA ASP A 1016 34.29 27.70 -37.76
C ASP A 1016 34.29 29.10 -38.40
N GLY A 1017 34.36 29.16 -39.73
CA GLY A 1017 34.35 30.40 -40.51
C GLY A 1017 33.01 31.13 -40.48
N TYR A 1018 31.92 30.44 -40.13
CA TYR A 1018 30.62 31.06 -39.91
C TYR A 1018 30.66 32.00 -38.69
N ALA A 1019 31.21 31.54 -37.57
CA ALA A 1019 31.35 32.33 -36.35
C ALA A 1019 32.26 33.54 -36.55
N LEU A 1020 33.36 33.40 -37.31
CA LEU A 1020 34.22 34.54 -37.68
C LEU A 1020 33.45 35.57 -38.49
N LYS A 1021 32.70 35.14 -39.51
CA LYS A 1021 31.92 36.05 -40.35
C LYS A 1021 30.86 36.79 -39.55
N GLN A 1022 30.12 36.07 -38.70
CA GLN A 1022 29.11 36.65 -37.82
C GLN A 1022 29.73 37.64 -36.81
N PHE A 1023 30.91 37.31 -36.26
CA PHE A 1023 31.64 38.20 -35.38
C PHE A 1023 32.09 39.49 -36.10
N ALA A 1024 32.63 39.37 -37.32
CA ALA A 1024 33.05 40.53 -38.11
C ALA A 1024 31.87 41.45 -38.46
N GLU A 1025 30.71 40.89 -38.77
CA GLU A 1025 29.46 41.64 -39.00
C GLU A 1025 29.00 42.38 -37.72
N LEU A 1026 29.03 41.72 -36.55
CA LEU A 1026 28.63 42.32 -35.27
C LEU A 1026 29.57 43.44 -34.80
N VAL A 1027 30.88 43.31 -35.03
CA VAL A 1027 31.85 44.35 -34.66
C VAL A 1027 31.93 45.47 -35.72
N GLY A 1028 31.49 45.19 -36.95
CA GLY A 1028 31.57 46.13 -38.07
C GLY A 1028 32.98 46.26 -38.66
N VAL A 1029 33.78 45.18 -38.63
CA VAL A 1029 35.16 45.18 -39.12
C VAL A 1029 35.21 44.64 -40.55
N GLY A 1030 35.72 45.44 -41.49
CA GLY A 1030 36.02 44.98 -42.85
C GLY A 1030 37.21 44.03 -42.87
N LEU A 1031 37.03 42.85 -43.45
CA LEU A 1031 38.06 41.83 -43.64
C LEU A 1031 38.74 42.00 -45.00
N SER A 1032 40.06 42.07 -45.04
CA SER A 1032 40.91 42.11 -46.25
C SER A 1032 41.75 40.84 -46.40
N VAL A 1033 42.37 40.64 -47.58
CA VAL A 1033 43.27 39.49 -47.82
C VAL A 1033 44.41 39.53 -46.81
N GLY A 1034 44.52 38.49 -45.97
CA GLY A 1034 45.47 38.42 -44.84
C GLY A 1034 44.90 38.71 -43.45
N ASP A 1035 43.63 39.16 -43.35
CA ASP A 1035 42.93 39.33 -42.05
C ASP A 1035 42.24 38.04 -41.57
N VAL A 1036 42.24 36.99 -42.39
CA VAL A 1036 41.64 35.69 -42.08
C VAL A 1036 42.63 34.58 -42.43
N GLU A 1037 42.88 33.70 -41.47
CA GLU A 1037 43.64 32.46 -41.65
C GLU A 1037 42.68 31.27 -41.47
N GLN A 1038 42.69 30.33 -42.42
CA GLN A 1038 41.97 29.06 -42.30
C GLN A 1038 42.93 27.93 -42.67
N ASP A 1039 42.89 26.83 -41.91
CA ASP A 1039 43.65 25.63 -42.26
C ASP A 1039 43.09 25.03 -43.56
N ALA A 1040 43.99 24.63 -44.47
CA ALA A 1040 43.65 24.17 -45.81
C ALA A 1040 42.83 22.88 -45.82
#